data_AF-A0A6C0LTA6-F1
#
_entry.id   AF-A0A6C0LTA6-F1
#
_cell.length_a   1.000
_cell.length_b   1.000
_cell.length_c   1.000
_cell.angle_alpha   90.00
_cell.angle_beta   90.00
_cell.angle_gamma   90.00
#
_symmetry.space_group_name_H-M   'P 1'
#
loop_
_entity.id
_entity.type
_entity.pdbx_description
1 polymer ?
#
loop_
_entity_poly.entity_id
_entity_poly.type
_entity_poly.pdbx_seq_one_letter_code
_entity_poly.pdbx_strand_id
1 'polypeptide(L)'
;MSLLPQDDFHTKIQRINKLFELIKIGQYEQFLNYLSILKLDEIDVNTKDDNSNYLLLFAIIINNSIIVRKLIDYGAILDYLDSDGYTFLYYPIKLHYPEIIKTLIEIDQQTIGISLINLKDAKGQMPLFYCIKYRNHFALEKLLEYGADVNYQNNEGLNALHLAVLKKDIIMVNMIIKHTQNIDAKTLLGDTALHDACNFRTYDIVKILLENGANQNISDNVQDFYPIFYAVIQNDVEVTKLLINFKSDPNHQDVLGNTIIHYAILYNNIDILDYIFDNYEINGKQYDLYTEDINQHNKSIELKIDPTIVNLDGLTILQLMLYHYSEQFDKYIIKIIPLSNINYQDNLGNTVMHIIIENNLWEKFESLFDFKKINIYVKNNEGQNAIDMIPMIKLDSFINMITKSYFNYLRMNNYEWLLEWQNKCAKIEMTELNEEHCKQYIRDSIINEKISIPVKKNKQIITIEPDNKVYFSTFTGSILDMICGFKYLSKKYTNVTSLFHNITDSPELDKYYQSLNIEIVSGMDIAHFEIRWIYQRLFFPPNFDQNFTKILNDTHFRYIIIPVGIIMSSGFDIAENHSNCLFYDIKNNILERFEPHGSDYPYQFNYNPVLLDKLIYKKFNNLIKGTSTLKYLVPKNYLPKFGFQRLDALEVNYNKNIGDPNGFCTLWCIWYLDQRLKYINEKPKHIIKKLITWIKQNNYSFRNIIRDYSKNITQLRDDYLESIGKDINDYINYRLNNNDKKKLLEYVLNDNQPLL
;
A
#
# COMPACT_ATOMS: atom_id res chain seq x y z
N MET A 1 -73.87 43.45 20.06
CA MET A 1 -72.50 43.73 19.56
C MET A 1 -71.62 44.06 20.75
N SER A 2 -71.03 43.04 21.36
CA SER A 2 -70.07 43.22 22.47
C SER A 2 -68.70 43.56 21.88
N LEU A 3 -68.15 44.69 22.30
CA LEU A 3 -66.79 45.14 22.03
C LEU A 3 -65.79 44.11 22.57
N LEU A 4 -65.14 43.36 21.69
CA LEU A 4 -63.87 42.69 21.99
C LEU A 4 -62.78 43.78 22.01
N PRO A 5 -61.92 43.86 23.03
CA PRO A 5 -60.75 44.73 22.98
C PRO A 5 -59.87 44.26 21.83
N GLN A 6 -59.50 45.16 20.92
CA GLN A 6 -58.46 44.89 19.95
C GLN A 6 -57.14 44.76 20.70
N ASP A 7 -56.67 43.52 20.83
CA ASP A 7 -55.37 43.17 21.38
C ASP A 7 -54.31 43.56 20.33
N ASP A 8 -53.94 44.85 20.31
CA ASP A 8 -53.03 45.41 19.31
C ASP A 8 -51.57 44.94 19.53
N PHE A 9 -50.80 44.90 18.45
CA PHE A 9 -49.39 44.50 18.45
C PHE A 9 -48.53 45.30 19.45
N HIS A 10 -48.89 46.58 19.68
CA HIS A 10 -48.16 47.47 20.57
C HIS A 10 -48.32 47.06 22.04
N THR A 11 -49.50 46.62 22.42
CA THR A 11 -49.83 46.14 23.77
C THR A 11 -49.08 44.85 24.10
N LYS A 12 -48.98 43.92 23.14
CA LYS A 12 -48.19 42.68 23.32
C LYS A 12 -46.69 42.98 23.50
N ILE A 13 -46.15 43.94 22.75
CA ILE A 13 -44.76 44.40 22.91
C ILE A 13 -44.53 45.01 24.30
N GLN A 14 -45.44 45.86 24.79
CA GLN A 14 -45.30 46.43 26.13
C GLN A 14 -45.33 45.35 27.22
N ARG A 15 -46.20 44.33 27.09
CA ARG A 15 -46.28 43.20 28.01
C ARG A 15 -44.99 42.38 28.05
N ILE A 16 -44.42 42.03 26.89
CA ILE A 16 -43.17 41.27 26.84
C ILE A 16 -41.95 42.10 27.30
N ASN A 17 -41.89 43.39 26.98
CA ASN A 17 -40.82 44.29 27.44
C ASN A 17 -40.80 44.39 28.97
N LYS A 18 -41.96 44.41 29.62
CA LYS A 18 -42.06 44.37 31.09
C LYS A 18 -41.51 43.06 31.66
N LEU A 19 -41.75 41.91 31.01
CA LEU A 19 -41.14 40.65 31.44
C LEU A 19 -39.61 40.66 31.28
N PHE A 20 -39.09 41.21 30.18
CA PHE A 20 -37.65 41.42 30.00
C PHE A 20 -37.06 42.34 31.08
N GLU A 21 -37.76 43.40 31.47
CA GLU A 21 -37.32 44.28 32.57
C GLU A 21 -37.28 43.50 33.88
N LEU A 22 -38.39 42.85 34.27
CA LEU A 22 -38.54 42.11 35.53
C LEU A 22 -37.49 41.00 35.69
N ILE A 23 -37.18 40.26 34.62
CA ILE A 23 -36.16 39.21 34.67
C ILE A 23 -34.74 39.78 34.76
N LYS A 24 -34.46 40.91 34.08
CA LYS A 24 -33.14 41.58 34.09
C LYS A 24 -32.82 42.22 35.45
N ILE A 25 -33.83 42.70 36.18
CA ILE A 25 -33.67 43.30 37.52
C ILE A 25 -33.81 42.28 38.67
N GLY A 26 -34.06 41.00 38.37
CA GLY A 26 -34.13 39.93 39.38
C GLY A 26 -35.46 39.81 40.13
N GLN A 27 -36.54 40.42 39.66
CA GLN A 27 -37.86 40.40 40.31
C GLN A 27 -38.70 39.19 39.88
N TYR A 28 -38.24 37.98 40.21
CA TYR A 28 -38.80 36.71 39.72
C TYR A 28 -40.23 36.41 40.19
N GLU A 29 -40.58 36.75 41.44
CA GLU A 29 -41.97 36.57 41.92
C GLU A 29 -42.94 37.48 41.18
N GLN A 30 -42.55 38.73 40.96
CA GLN A 30 -43.35 39.69 40.18
C GLN A 30 -43.46 39.26 38.72
N PHE A 31 -42.39 38.71 38.15
CA PHE A 31 -42.40 38.11 36.83
C PHE A 31 -43.46 37.00 36.73
N LEU A 32 -43.44 36.03 37.65
CA LEU A 32 -44.37 34.90 37.65
C LEU A 32 -45.82 35.34 37.89
N ASN A 33 -46.04 36.27 38.80
CA ASN A 33 -47.36 36.84 39.07
C ASN A 33 -47.89 37.61 37.86
N TYR A 34 -47.05 38.43 37.23
CA TYR A 34 -47.42 39.21 36.05
C TYR A 34 -47.75 38.30 34.87
N LEU A 35 -46.89 37.32 34.58
CA LEU A 35 -47.12 36.36 33.50
C LEU A 35 -48.40 35.55 33.75
N SER A 36 -48.67 35.13 34.99
CA SER A 36 -49.85 34.30 35.33
C SER A 36 -51.20 35.00 35.20
N ILE A 37 -51.23 36.34 35.11
CA ILE A 37 -52.46 37.12 34.92
C ILE A 37 -52.81 37.22 33.42
N LEU A 38 -51.85 37.02 32.52
CA LEU A 38 -52.02 37.11 31.08
C LEU A 38 -52.59 35.81 30.49
N LYS A 39 -53.39 35.91 29.43
CA LYS A 39 -53.79 34.74 28.63
C LYS A 39 -52.73 34.39 27.59
N LEU A 40 -52.79 33.17 27.06
CA LEU A 40 -51.87 32.67 26.02
C LEU A 40 -51.87 33.53 24.75
N ASP A 41 -53.02 34.07 24.36
CA ASP A 41 -53.15 34.93 23.18
C ASP A 41 -52.70 36.37 23.43
N GLU A 42 -52.59 36.79 24.70
CA GLU A 42 -52.26 38.16 25.12
C GLU A 42 -50.75 38.45 25.14
N ILE A 43 -49.90 37.44 24.95
CA ILE A 43 -48.44 37.58 24.97
C ILE A 43 -47.75 36.60 24.02
N ASP A 44 -46.67 37.07 23.38
CA ASP A 44 -45.75 36.21 22.62
C ASP A 44 -44.38 36.16 23.32
N VAL A 45 -44.14 35.06 24.05
CA VAL A 45 -42.90 34.81 24.80
C VAL A 45 -41.68 34.53 23.90
N ASN A 46 -41.90 34.36 22.59
CA ASN A 46 -40.84 34.15 21.60
C ASN A 46 -40.36 35.46 20.97
N THR A 47 -40.89 36.60 21.40
CA THR A 47 -40.39 37.91 20.98
C THR A 47 -38.97 38.11 21.50
N LYS A 48 -38.10 38.67 20.65
CA LYS A 48 -36.72 38.99 21.00
C LYS A 48 -36.60 40.38 21.64
N ASP A 49 -35.62 40.55 22.52
CA ASP A 49 -35.22 41.88 22.98
C ASP A 49 -34.37 42.63 21.94
N ASP A 50 -33.96 43.86 22.25
CA ASP A 50 -33.16 44.72 21.37
C ASP A 50 -31.81 44.09 20.96
N ASN A 51 -31.31 43.13 21.74
CA ASN A 51 -30.08 42.39 21.47
C ASN A 51 -30.36 41.04 20.78
N SER A 52 -31.56 40.83 20.24
CA SER A 52 -32.00 39.60 19.59
C SER A 52 -32.05 38.37 20.50
N ASN A 53 -32.13 38.54 21.83
CA ASN A 53 -32.23 37.43 22.78
C ASN A 53 -33.69 37.07 23.06
N TYR A 54 -33.96 35.76 23.15
CA TYR A 54 -35.25 35.26 23.61
C TYR A 54 -35.38 35.37 25.13
N LEU A 55 -36.59 35.60 25.62
CA LEU A 55 -36.87 35.67 27.06
C LEU A 55 -36.50 34.36 27.79
N LEU A 56 -36.69 33.23 27.12
CA LEU A 56 -36.30 31.91 27.60
C LEU A 56 -34.80 31.80 27.91
N LEU A 57 -33.94 32.45 27.12
CA LEU A 57 -32.50 32.44 27.34
C LEU A 57 -32.14 33.04 28.71
N PHE A 58 -32.76 34.17 29.07
CA PHE A 58 -32.54 34.81 30.37
C PHE A 58 -32.95 33.88 31.51
N ALA A 59 -34.11 33.22 31.42
CA ALA A 59 -34.59 32.27 32.41
C ALA A 59 -33.63 31.08 32.62
N ILE A 60 -33.01 30.62 31.53
CA ILE A 60 -31.99 29.56 31.55
C ILE A 60 -30.69 30.07 32.20
N ILE A 61 -30.20 31.25 31.82
CA ILE A 61 -28.94 31.82 32.34
C ILE A 61 -29.02 32.06 33.84
N ILE A 62 -30.17 32.50 34.36
CA ILE A 62 -30.37 32.69 35.81
C ILE A 62 -30.64 31.38 36.57
N ASN A 63 -30.64 30.23 35.89
CA ASN A 63 -30.91 28.91 36.45
C ASN A 63 -32.26 28.82 37.19
N ASN A 64 -33.33 29.41 36.62
CA ASN A 64 -34.65 29.39 37.25
C ASN A 64 -35.61 28.44 36.50
N SER A 65 -35.69 27.19 36.96
CA SER A 65 -36.50 26.14 36.32
C SER A 65 -38.00 26.42 36.38
N ILE A 66 -38.46 27.18 37.38
CA ILE A 66 -39.87 27.56 37.52
C ILE A 66 -40.25 28.53 36.41
N ILE A 67 -39.42 29.55 36.14
CA ILE A 67 -39.64 30.48 35.04
C ILE A 67 -39.52 29.76 33.69
N VAL A 68 -38.56 28.86 33.52
CA VAL A 68 -38.43 28.05 32.28
C VAL A 68 -39.70 27.25 32.01
N ARG A 69 -40.21 26.48 32.99
CA ARG A 69 -41.47 25.73 32.84
C ARG A 69 -42.62 26.66 32.49
N LYS A 70 -42.74 27.78 33.21
CA LYS A 70 -43.83 28.74 32.99
C LYS A 70 -43.78 29.37 31.60
N LEU A 71 -42.60 29.69 31.08
CA LEU A 71 -42.46 30.20 29.71
C LEU A 71 -42.83 29.16 28.67
N ILE A 72 -42.50 27.88 28.92
CA ILE A 72 -42.87 26.78 28.03
C ILE A 72 -44.39 26.55 28.05
N ASP A 73 -45.03 26.60 29.23
CA ASP A 73 -46.50 26.57 29.36
C ASP A 73 -47.18 27.68 28.54
N TYR A 74 -46.48 28.80 28.33
CA TYR A 74 -46.92 29.94 27.51
C TYR A 74 -46.48 29.88 26.04
N GLY A 75 -46.01 28.71 25.57
CA GLY A 75 -45.69 28.47 24.17
C GLY A 75 -44.28 28.90 23.76
N ALA A 76 -43.31 28.89 24.67
CA ALA A 76 -41.90 29.11 24.30
C ALA A 76 -41.39 28.01 23.35
N ILE A 77 -40.82 28.44 22.22
CA ILE A 77 -40.28 27.58 21.17
C ILE A 77 -38.85 27.18 21.54
N LEU A 78 -38.61 25.87 21.60
CA LEU A 78 -37.38 25.30 22.12
C LEU A 78 -36.34 24.95 21.05
N ASP A 79 -36.75 24.82 19.79
CA ASP A 79 -35.87 24.48 18.66
C ASP A 79 -35.21 25.70 18.00
N TYR A 80 -35.39 26.88 18.59
CA TYR A 80 -34.68 28.10 18.19
C TYR A 80 -33.23 28.10 18.70
N LEU A 81 -32.39 28.78 17.92
CA LEU A 81 -31.02 29.10 18.30
C LEU A 81 -30.97 30.50 18.91
N ASP A 82 -30.14 30.68 19.92
CA ASP A 82 -29.87 32.00 20.50
C ASP A 82 -29.14 32.94 19.51
N SER A 83 -28.84 34.16 19.96
CA SER A 83 -28.11 35.15 19.15
C SER A 83 -26.69 34.72 18.76
N ASP A 84 -26.07 33.83 19.54
CA ASP A 84 -24.74 33.27 19.30
C ASP A 84 -24.78 31.98 18.44
N GLY A 85 -25.98 31.51 18.11
CA GLY A 85 -26.23 30.32 17.31
C GLY A 85 -26.27 29.00 18.11
N TYR A 86 -26.37 29.03 19.45
CA TYR A 86 -26.47 27.83 20.29
C TYR A 86 -27.92 27.40 20.56
N THR A 87 -28.12 26.10 20.75
CA THR A 87 -29.39 25.55 21.26
C THR A 87 -29.60 25.91 22.74
N PHE A 88 -30.85 25.93 23.21
CA PHE A 88 -31.16 26.20 24.62
C PHE A 88 -30.60 25.15 25.61
N LEU A 89 -30.18 23.97 25.15
CA LEU A 89 -29.47 23.00 25.98
C LEU A 89 -27.99 23.37 26.24
N TYR A 90 -27.40 24.28 25.46
CA TYR A 90 -25.98 24.64 25.58
C TYR A 90 -25.60 25.20 26.96
N TYR A 91 -26.30 26.23 27.44
CA TYR A 91 -25.97 26.88 28.71
C TYR A 91 -26.23 25.98 29.93
N PRO A 92 -27.37 25.27 30.04
CA PRO A 92 -27.58 24.32 31.13
C PRO A 92 -26.49 23.26 31.21
N ILE A 93 -26.01 22.78 30.06
CA ILE A 93 -24.90 21.82 30.00
C ILE A 93 -23.59 22.48 30.44
N LYS A 94 -23.24 23.63 29.86
CA LYS A 94 -22.00 24.36 30.15
C LYS A 94 -21.89 24.80 31.61
N LEU A 95 -23.00 25.21 32.22
CA LEU A 95 -23.07 25.79 33.57
C LEU A 95 -23.52 24.77 34.62
N HIS A 96 -23.75 23.50 34.23
CA HIS A 96 -24.15 22.40 35.12
C HIS A 96 -25.46 22.67 35.86
N TYR A 97 -26.54 22.96 35.13
CA TYR A 97 -27.89 23.22 35.67
C TYR A 97 -28.79 21.99 35.56
N PRO A 98 -28.75 21.03 36.51
CA PRO A 98 -29.41 19.74 36.38
C PRO A 98 -30.93 19.85 36.28
N GLU A 99 -31.55 20.77 37.04
CA GLU A 99 -33.00 20.94 37.04
C GLU A 99 -33.51 21.54 35.71
N ILE A 100 -32.75 22.44 35.09
CA ILE A 100 -33.08 22.97 33.76
C ILE A 100 -32.92 21.86 32.70
N ILE A 101 -31.84 21.08 32.76
CA ILE A 101 -31.60 19.95 31.86
C ILE A 101 -32.77 18.96 31.93
N LYS A 102 -33.16 18.51 33.13
CA LYS A 102 -34.32 17.62 33.34
C LYS A 102 -35.59 18.22 32.75
N THR A 103 -35.87 19.48 33.05
CA THR A 103 -37.06 20.19 32.57
C THR A 103 -37.13 20.18 31.04
N LEU A 104 -36.04 20.55 30.36
CA LEU A 104 -36.03 20.63 28.89
C LEU A 104 -36.14 19.25 28.23
N ILE A 105 -35.53 18.21 28.81
CA ILE A 105 -35.60 16.84 28.30
C ILE A 105 -36.99 16.21 28.52
N GLU A 106 -37.60 16.42 29.69
CA GLU A 106 -38.97 15.95 30.00
C GLU A 106 -39.99 16.48 28.98
N ILE A 107 -39.79 17.73 28.54
CA ILE A 107 -40.66 18.40 27.58
C ILE A 107 -40.39 17.90 26.15
N ASP A 108 -39.13 17.66 25.79
CA ASP A 108 -38.76 17.10 24.47
C ASP A 108 -39.50 15.78 24.19
N GLN A 109 -39.67 14.92 25.21
CA GLN A 109 -40.42 13.67 25.07
C GLN A 109 -41.92 13.86 24.79
N GLN A 110 -42.50 14.99 25.19
CA GLN A 110 -43.92 15.26 25.06
C GLN A 110 -44.25 15.98 23.74
N THR A 111 -43.24 16.54 23.07
CA THR A 111 -43.41 17.31 21.84
C THR A 111 -43.28 16.44 20.60
N ILE A 112 -44.23 16.57 19.66
CA ILE A 112 -44.15 15.99 18.31
C ILE A 112 -43.39 17.00 17.44
N GLY A 113 -42.13 16.74 17.09
CA GLY A 113 -41.31 17.71 16.36
C GLY A 113 -39.81 17.36 16.28
N ILE A 114 -38.96 18.37 16.11
CA ILE A 114 -37.50 18.22 16.09
C ILE A 114 -37.02 17.96 17.52
N SER A 115 -36.36 16.82 17.73
CA SER A 115 -35.82 16.45 19.04
C SER A 115 -34.69 17.40 19.47
N LEU A 116 -34.88 18.05 20.62
CA LEU A 116 -33.95 19.01 21.21
C LEU A 116 -32.60 18.37 21.55
N ILE A 117 -32.59 17.12 22.02
CA ILE A 117 -31.35 16.41 22.38
C ILE A 117 -30.42 16.17 21.16
N ASN A 118 -30.99 16.16 19.96
CA ASN A 118 -30.29 15.96 18.69
C ASN A 118 -30.27 17.20 17.80
N LEU A 119 -30.79 18.33 18.29
CA LEU A 119 -30.82 19.58 17.56
C LEU A 119 -29.41 20.12 17.37
N LYS A 120 -29.07 20.48 16.13
CA LYS A 120 -27.75 21.01 15.80
C LYS A 120 -27.74 22.52 15.93
N ASP A 121 -26.68 23.03 16.54
CA ASP A 121 -26.43 24.45 16.60
C ASP A 121 -25.92 25.00 15.24
N ALA A 122 -25.68 26.31 15.16
CA ALA A 122 -25.19 26.95 13.93
C ALA A 122 -23.79 26.44 13.48
N LYS A 123 -23.04 25.79 14.37
CA LYS A 123 -21.74 25.16 14.11
C LYS A 123 -21.87 23.67 13.77
N GLY A 124 -23.09 23.14 13.68
CA GLY A 124 -23.37 21.74 13.43
C GLY A 124 -23.08 20.82 14.63
N GLN A 125 -22.96 21.36 15.85
CA GLN A 125 -22.70 20.62 17.07
C GLN A 125 -24.01 20.21 17.75
N MET A 126 -24.04 18.99 18.28
CA MET A 126 -25.17 18.51 19.10
C MET A 126 -24.92 18.79 20.59
N PRO A 127 -25.98 18.96 21.42
CA PRO A 127 -25.89 19.11 22.87
C PRO A 127 -24.96 18.10 23.55
N LEU A 128 -25.02 16.83 23.13
CA LEU A 128 -24.17 15.75 23.63
C LEU A 128 -22.66 16.09 23.57
N PHE A 129 -22.21 16.76 22.50
CA PHE A 129 -20.80 17.15 22.36
C PHE A 129 -20.38 18.21 23.37
N TYR A 130 -21.32 19.08 23.79
CA TYR A 130 -21.06 20.02 24.88
C TYR A 130 -21.01 19.33 26.24
N CYS A 131 -21.78 18.27 26.46
CA CYS A 131 -21.66 17.47 27.69
C CYS A 131 -20.22 16.96 27.83
N ILE A 132 -19.65 16.44 26.74
CA ILE A 132 -18.28 15.93 26.70
C ILE A 132 -17.27 17.08 26.83
N LYS A 133 -17.46 18.17 26.08
CA LYS A 133 -16.57 19.33 26.10
C LYS A 133 -16.39 19.91 27.51
N TYR A 134 -17.48 20.00 28.27
CA TYR A 134 -17.51 20.59 29.61
C TYR A 134 -17.43 19.56 30.74
N ARG A 135 -17.22 18.27 30.43
CA ARG A 135 -17.18 17.18 31.42
C ARG A 135 -18.43 17.09 32.31
N ASN A 136 -19.60 17.41 31.75
CA ASN A 136 -20.87 17.33 32.47
C ASN A 136 -21.45 15.90 32.37
N HIS A 137 -21.03 15.02 33.28
CA HIS A 137 -21.48 13.62 33.32
C HIS A 137 -22.99 13.49 33.53
N PHE A 138 -23.59 14.33 34.38
CA PHE A 138 -25.02 14.30 34.62
C PHE A 138 -25.81 14.58 33.34
N ALA A 139 -25.43 15.62 32.61
CA ALA A 139 -26.08 15.94 31.34
C ALA A 139 -25.85 14.84 30.30
N LEU A 140 -24.64 14.30 30.23
CA LEU A 140 -24.31 13.19 29.34
C LEU A 140 -25.21 11.97 29.61
N GLU A 141 -25.36 11.57 30.88
CA GLU A 141 -26.20 10.44 31.29
C GLU A 141 -27.65 10.64 30.85
N LYS A 142 -28.22 11.81 31.16
CA LYS A 142 -29.61 12.12 30.81
C LYS A 142 -29.82 12.21 29.31
N LEU A 143 -28.88 12.76 28.55
CA LEU A 143 -29.03 12.80 27.09
C LEU A 143 -28.97 11.39 26.48
N LEU A 144 -28.08 10.52 26.97
CA LEU A 144 -27.95 9.13 26.50
C LEU A 144 -29.18 8.27 26.83
N GLU A 145 -29.71 8.37 28.05
CA GLU A 145 -30.95 7.68 28.48
C GLU A 145 -32.13 7.99 27.54
N TYR A 146 -32.15 9.17 26.95
CA TYR A 146 -33.24 9.68 26.12
C TYR A 146 -32.96 9.56 24.62
N GLY A 147 -31.89 8.87 24.22
CA GLY A 147 -31.62 8.53 22.82
C GLY A 147 -30.82 9.58 22.04
N ALA A 148 -29.92 10.32 22.70
CA ALA A 148 -28.99 11.19 22.00
C ALA A 148 -28.12 10.38 21.02
N ASP A 149 -27.97 10.86 19.78
CA ASP A 149 -27.21 10.15 18.75
C ASP A 149 -25.70 10.29 18.98
N VAL A 150 -25.10 9.23 19.53
CA VAL A 150 -23.65 9.15 19.77
C VAL A 150 -22.84 8.93 18.49
N ASN A 151 -23.48 8.50 17.40
CA ASN A 151 -22.82 8.13 16.15
C ASN A 151 -22.74 9.30 15.17
N TYR A 152 -23.48 10.40 15.42
CA TYR A 152 -23.34 11.62 14.66
C TYR A 152 -21.87 12.09 14.64
N GLN A 153 -21.41 12.54 13.48
CA GLN A 153 -20.06 13.05 13.28
C GLN A 153 -20.11 14.56 13.04
N ASN A 154 -19.26 15.31 13.75
CA ASN A 154 -19.09 16.73 13.48
C ASN A 154 -18.35 16.99 12.15
N ASN A 155 -18.09 18.26 11.83
CA ASN A 155 -17.41 18.65 10.58
C ASN A 155 -15.99 18.10 10.41
N GLU A 156 -15.37 17.56 11.47
CA GLU A 156 -14.04 16.91 11.46
C GLU A 156 -14.14 15.37 11.38
N GLY A 157 -15.36 14.83 11.30
CA GLY A 157 -15.62 13.40 11.34
C GLY A 157 -15.60 12.79 12.75
N LEU A 158 -15.49 13.60 13.81
CA LEU A 158 -15.45 13.13 15.19
C LEU A 158 -16.86 12.85 15.71
N ASN A 159 -17.08 11.65 16.23
CA ASN A 159 -18.30 11.31 16.97
C ASN A 159 -18.12 11.48 18.49
N ALA A 160 -19.16 11.18 19.27
CA ALA A 160 -19.12 11.30 20.72
C ALA A 160 -17.99 10.47 21.37
N LEU A 161 -17.73 9.27 20.87
CA LEU A 161 -16.68 8.40 21.39
C LEU A 161 -15.29 8.99 21.19
N HIS A 162 -14.97 9.50 19.98
CA HIS A 162 -13.71 10.20 19.73
C HIS A 162 -13.52 11.40 20.68
N LEU A 163 -14.55 12.23 20.85
CA LEU A 163 -14.49 13.38 21.74
C LEU A 163 -14.24 12.99 23.20
N ALA A 164 -14.84 11.88 23.67
CA ALA A 164 -14.63 11.38 25.03
C ALA A 164 -13.19 10.87 25.24
N VAL A 165 -12.63 10.17 24.25
CA VAL A 165 -11.23 9.73 24.24
C VAL A 165 -10.27 10.93 24.23
N LEU A 166 -10.55 11.95 23.40
CA LEU A 166 -9.78 13.21 23.38
C LEU A 166 -9.78 13.92 24.74
N LYS A 167 -10.86 13.78 25.52
CA LYS A 167 -10.93 14.29 26.90
C LYS A 167 -10.25 13.40 27.93
N LYS A 168 -9.81 12.20 27.54
CA LYS A 168 -9.21 11.17 28.39
C LYS A 168 -10.09 10.83 29.60
N ASP A 169 -11.40 10.88 29.41
CA ASP A 169 -12.38 10.72 30.47
C ASP A 169 -13.02 9.32 30.43
N ILE A 170 -12.52 8.42 31.28
CA ILE A 170 -12.92 7.01 31.35
C ILE A 170 -14.41 6.86 31.65
N ILE A 171 -14.98 7.75 32.49
CA ILE A 171 -16.40 7.69 32.85
C ILE A 171 -17.25 7.97 31.61
N MET A 172 -16.90 9.02 30.85
CA MET A 172 -17.62 9.36 29.62
C MET A 172 -17.50 8.28 28.55
N VAL A 173 -16.31 7.70 28.38
CA VAL A 173 -16.12 6.58 27.45
C VAL A 173 -17.04 5.41 27.82
N ASN A 174 -17.08 5.01 29.09
CA ASN A 174 -17.96 3.93 29.57
C ASN A 174 -19.45 4.23 29.40
N MET A 175 -19.86 5.49 29.53
CA MET A 175 -21.24 5.89 29.28
C MET A 175 -21.58 5.82 27.79
N ILE A 176 -20.74 6.39 26.93
CA ILE A 176 -21.00 6.52 25.49
C ILE A 176 -20.90 5.18 24.76
N ILE A 177 -19.93 4.34 25.13
CA ILE A 177 -19.65 3.09 24.42
C ILE A 177 -20.84 2.13 24.44
N LYS A 178 -21.63 2.13 25.52
CA LYS A 178 -22.85 1.32 25.67
C LYS A 178 -23.95 1.67 24.66
N HIS A 179 -23.91 2.88 24.11
CA HIS A 179 -24.86 3.38 23.13
C HIS A 179 -24.25 3.46 21.72
N THR A 180 -22.97 3.12 21.56
CA THR A 180 -22.24 3.23 20.29
C THR A 180 -22.49 2.02 19.41
N GLN A 181 -23.02 2.23 18.20
CA GLN A 181 -23.31 1.14 17.26
C GLN A 181 -22.08 0.75 16.44
N ASN A 182 -21.27 1.75 16.06
CA ASN A 182 -20.03 1.56 15.32
C ASN A 182 -18.85 2.15 16.10
N ILE A 183 -18.17 1.31 16.88
CA ILE A 183 -16.98 1.68 17.66
C ILE A 183 -15.81 2.05 16.74
N ASP A 184 -15.77 1.47 15.54
CA ASP A 184 -14.74 1.65 14.52
C ASP A 184 -15.05 2.78 13.53
N ALA A 185 -15.96 3.70 13.89
CA ALA A 185 -16.20 4.90 13.10
C ALA A 185 -14.88 5.67 12.89
N LYS A 186 -14.67 6.17 11.66
CA LYS A 186 -13.45 6.88 11.28
C LYS A 186 -13.64 8.38 11.19
N THR A 187 -12.66 9.15 11.66
CA THR A 187 -12.53 10.58 11.37
C THR A 187 -12.23 10.83 9.89
N LEU A 188 -12.18 12.11 9.47
CA LEU A 188 -11.77 12.46 8.10
C LEU A 188 -10.32 12.01 7.76
N LEU A 189 -9.46 11.88 8.77
CA LEU A 189 -8.08 11.38 8.63
C LEU A 189 -7.99 9.84 8.68
N GLY A 190 -9.11 9.16 8.91
CA GLY A 190 -9.17 7.70 8.96
C GLY A 190 -8.94 7.11 10.35
N ASP A 191 -8.68 7.95 11.36
CA ASP A 191 -8.47 7.53 12.75
C ASP A 191 -9.76 6.98 13.37
N THR A 192 -9.63 5.94 14.18
CA THR A 192 -10.71 5.48 15.07
C THR A 192 -10.44 5.96 16.50
N ALA A 193 -11.43 5.85 17.40
CA ALA A 193 -11.24 6.16 18.81
C ALA A 193 -10.09 5.35 19.46
N LEU A 194 -9.78 4.16 18.93
CA LEU A 194 -8.65 3.34 19.39
C LEU A 194 -7.30 3.95 18.97
N HIS A 195 -7.20 4.55 17.78
CA HIS A 195 -6.00 5.30 17.36
C HIS A 195 -5.73 6.45 18.33
N ASP A 196 -6.76 7.26 18.61
CA ASP A 196 -6.67 8.38 19.56
C ASP A 196 -6.21 7.89 20.95
N ALA A 197 -6.83 6.82 21.47
CA ALA A 197 -6.50 6.29 22.79
C ALA A 197 -5.05 5.77 22.89
N CYS A 198 -4.55 5.10 21.85
CA CYS A 198 -3.17 4.66 21.75
C CYS A 198 -2.21 5.84 21.64
N ASN A 199 -2.52 6.83 20.81
CA ASN A 199 -1.74 8.06 20.66
C ASN A 199 -1.65 8.86 21.98
N PHE A 200 -2.71 8.84 22.78
CA PHE A 200 -2.76 9.52 24.08
C PHE A 200 -2.25 8.73 25.27
N ARG A 201 -1.82 7.47 25.07
CA ARG A 201 -1.27 6.57 26.09
C ARG A 201 -2.24 6.27 27.24
N THR A 202 -3.53 6.12 26.92
CA THR A 202 -4.58 5.89 27.92
C THR A 202 -4.93 4.40 28.03
N TYR A 203 -4.14 3.64 28.79
CA TYR A 203 -4.30 2.18 28.94
C TYR A 203 -5.74 1.74 29.24
N ASP A 204 -6.40 2.34 30.23
CA ASP A 204 -7.76 1.95 30.62
C ASP A 204 -8.77 2.18 29.50
N ILE A 205 -8.62 3.27 28.74
CA ILE A 205 -9.50 3.57 27.60
C ILE A 205 -9.23 2.59 26.46
N VAL A 206 -7.96 2.29 26.15
CA VAL A 206 -7.60 1.28 25.15
C VAL A 206 -8.23 -0.07 25.52
N LYS A 207 -8.12 -0.47 26.79
CA LYS A 207 -8.70 -1.70 27.30
C LYS A 207 -10.22 -1.72 27.14
N ILE A 208 -10.91 -0.65 27.56
CA ILE A 208 -12.37 -0.53 27.40
C ILE A 208 -12.78 -0.67 25.93
N LEU A 209 -12.08 0.02 25.02
CA LEU A 209 -12.39 -0.04 23.59
C LEU A 209 -12.22 -1.46 23.03
N LEU A 210 -11.11 -2.13 23.34
CA LEU A 210 -10.83 -3.50 22.89
C LEU A 210 -11.81 -4.52 23.47
N GLU A 211 -12.13 -4.44 24.76
CA GLU A 211 -13.10 -5.32 25.43
C GLU A 211 -14.52 -5.16 24.88
N ASN A 212 -14.84 -4.00 24.30
CA ASN A 212 -16.12 -3.75 23.62
C ASN A 212 -16.06 -4.03 22.10
N GLY A 213 -14.98 -4.61 21.59
CA GLY A 213 -14.89 -5.09 20.21
C GLY A 213 -14.34 -4.09 19.20
N ALA A 214 -13.62 -3.04 19.62
CA ALA A 214 -12.87 -2.20 18.70
C ALA A 214 -11.85 -3.03 17.90
N ASN A 215 -11.78 -2.81 16.59
CA ASN A 215 -10.84 -3.52 15.73
C ASN A 215 -9.47 -2.82 15.72
N GLN A 216 -8.47 -3.50 16.30
CA GLN A 216 -7.09 -3.06 16.40
C GLN A 216 -6.28 -3.13 15.08
N ASN A 217 -6.88 -3.66 14.00
CA ASN A 217 -6.24 -3.84 12.69
C ASN A 217 -6.90 -2.94 11.62
N ILE A 218 -7.24 -1.71 11.99
CA ILE A 218 -7.74 -0.67 11.08
C ILE A 218 -6.61 0.33 10.85
N SER A 219 -6.31 0.65 9.60
CA SER A 219 -5.34 1.70 9.28
C SER A 219 -5.98 3.09 9.22
N ASP A 220 -5.24 4.11 9.67
CA ASP A 220 -5.51 5.50 9.33
C ASP A 220 -5.26 5.77 7.84
N ASN A 221 -5.67 6.95 7.33
CA ASN A 221 -5.48 7.31 5.92
C ASN A 221 -4.20 8.12 5.67
N VAL A 222 -3.41 8.42 6.71
CA VAL A 222 -2.28 9.37 6.64
C VAL A 222 -0.96 8.64 6.53
N GLN A 223 -0.68 7.73 7.48
CA GLN A 223 0.53 6.93 7.54
C GLN A 223 0.27 5.45 7.28
N ASP A 224 -0.99 5.07 7.05
CA ASP A 224 -1.44 3.68 7.08
C ASP A 224 -1.10 3.02 8.44
N PHE A 225 -1.12 3.76 9.56
CA PHE A 225 -0.83 3.18 10.87
C PHE A 225 -2.03 2.43 11.43
N TYR A 226 -1.80 1.23 11.95
CA TYR A 226 -2.69 0.63 12.95
C TYR A 226 -2.48 1.30 14.31
N PRO A 227 -3.45 1.25 15.25
CA PRO A 227 -3.32 1.83 16.58
C PRO A 227 -2.03 1.45 17.33
N ILE A 228 -1.56 0.21 17.15
CA ILE A 228 -0.33 -0.29 17.79
C ILE A 228 0.94 0.48 17.38
N PHE A 229 0.99 1.08 16.19
CA PHE A 229 2.14 1.89 15.77
C PHE A 229 2.37 3.07 16.71
N TYR A 230 1.31 3.78 17.10
CA TYR A 230 1.40 4.90 18.03
C TYR A 230 1.98 4.48 19.38
N ALA A 231 1.56 3.32 19.91
CA ALA A 231 2.07 2.80 21.18
C ALA A 231 3.56 2.39 21.06
N VAL A 232 3.94 1.72 19.97
CA VAL A 232 5.33 1.25 19.76
C VAL A 232 6.30 2.42 19.55
N ILE A 233 5.94 3.40 18.72
CA ILE A 233 6.79 4.58 18.46
C ILE A 233 7.00 5.40 19.73
N GLN A 234 5.98 5.47 20.60
CA GLN A 234 6.08 6.17 21.89
C GLN A 234 6.70 5.34 23.02
N ASN A 235 7.13 4.10 22.73
CA ASN A 235 7.62 3.11 23.69
C ASN A 235 6.64 2.88 24.86
N ASP A 236 5.34 2.81 24.57
CA ASP A 236 4.31 2.45 25.54
C ASP A 236 4.16 0.93 25.61
N VAL A 237 5.00 0.32 26.46
CA VAL A 237 5.09 -1.13 26.63
C VAL A 237 3.74 -1.74 27.03
N GLU A 238 3.01 -1.13 27.95
CA GLU A 238 1.79 -1.72 28.51
C GLU A 238 0.61 -1.68 27.53
N VAL A 239 0.44 -0.57 26.80
CA VAL A 239 -0.56 -0.49 25.71
C VAL A 239 -0.19 -1.44 24.57
N THR A 240 1.10 -1.54 24.23
CA THR A 240 1.58 -2.45 23.18
C THR A 240 1.28 -3.91 23.53
N LYS A 241 1.61 -4.33 24.76
CA LYS A 241 1.28 -5.68 25.26
C LYS A 241 -0.21 -5.98 25.17
N LEU A 242 -1.04 -5.04 25.60
CA LEU A 242 -2.49 -5.16 25.53
C LEU A 242 -2.98 -5.38 24.09
N LEU A 243 -2.50 -4.58 23.13
CA LEU A 243 -2.87 -4.70 21.72
C LEU A 243 -2.40 -6.02 21.10
N ILE A 244 -1.23 -6.52 21.49
CA ILE A 244 -0.71 -7.84 21.06
C ILE A 244 -1.58 -8.97 21.61
N ASN A 245 -2.03 -8.88 22.87
CA ASN A 245 -2.95 -9.86 23.46
C ASN A 245 -4.29 -9.92 22.72
N PHE A 246 -4.75 -8.78 22.20
CA PHE A 246 -5.93 -8.70 21.34
C PHE A 246 -5.64 -9.06 19.88
N LYS A 247 -4.47 -9.61 19.54
CA LYS A 247 -4.09 -10.09 18.19
C LYS A 247 -3.99 -8.95 17.17
N SER A 248 -3.23 -7.91 17.50
CA SER A 248 -2.78 -6.92 16.50
C SER A 248 -1.85 -7.59 15.48
N ASP A 249 -1.94 -7.22 14.20
CA ASP A 249 -1.09 -7.77 13.15
C ASP A 249 0.34 -7.22 13.26
N PRO A 250 1.37 -8.06 13.50
CA PRO A 250 2.76 -7.59 13.59
C PRO A 250 3.37 -7.25 12.23
N ASN A 251 2.74 -7.66 11.13
CA ASN A 251 3.26 -7.57 9.76
C ASN A 251 2.66 -6.43 8.93
N HIS A 252 1.66 -5.71 9.46
CA HIS A 252 1.12 -4.55 8.77
C HIS A 252 2.23 -3.53 8.49
N GLN A 253 2.24 -2.99 7.28
CA GLN A 253 3.25 -2.03 6.82
C GLN A 253 2.64 -0.64 6.69
N ASP A 254 3.36 0.37 7.18
CA ASP A 254 3.04 1.78 6.94
C ASP A 254 3.40 2.23 5.52
N VAL A 255 3.18 3.52 5.21
CA VAL A 255 3.54 4.13 3.92
C VAL A 255 5.04 4.07 3.57
N LEU A 256 5.91 3.80 4.56
CA LEU A 256 7.36 3.61 4.40
C LEU A 256 7.75 2.12 4.41
N GLY A 257 6.80 1.20 4.38
CA GLY A 257 7.06 -0.24 4.45
C GLY A 257 7.55 -0.72 5.82
N ASN A 258 7.54 0.11 6.86
CA ASN A 258 7.94 -0.31 8.20
C ASN A 258 6.77 -1.04 8.89
N THR A 259 7.12 -2.13 9.58
CA THR A 259 6.21 -2.78 10.54
C THR A 259 6.48 -2.28 11.95
N ILE A 260 5.65 -2.67 12.93
CA ILE A 260 5.92 -2.37 14.34
C ILE A 260 7.28 -2.92 14.82
N ILE A 261 7.75 -4.03 14.24
CA ILE A 261 9.04 -4.63 14.59
C ILE A 261 10.19 -3.75 14.08
N HIS A 262 10.05 -3.17 12.88
CA HIS A 262 11.04 -2.21 12.37
C HIS A 262 11.17 -1.01 13.31
N TYR A 263 10.05 -0.43 13.74
CA TYR A 263 10.07 0.68 14.69
C TYR A 263 10.66 0.28 16.05
N ALA A 264 10.33 -0.89 16.57
CA ALA A 264 10.89 -1.36 17.84
C ALA A 264 12.41 -1.58 17.77
N ILE A 265 12.96 -2.01 16.62
CA ILE A 265 14.41 -2.09 16.38
C ILE A 265 15.02 -0.68 16.27
N LEU A 266 14.46 0.20 15.42
CA LEU A 266 14.97 1.55 15.17
C LEU A 266 15.05 2.40 16.45
N TYR A 267 14.07 2.26 17.33
CA TYR A 267 14.02 2.99 18.60
C TYR A 267 14.61 2.21 19.78
N ASN A 268 15.15 1.02 19.54
CA ASN A 268 15.74 0.14 20.55
C ASN A 268 14.78 -0.19 21.72
N ASN A 269 13.51 -0.46 21.41
CA ASN A 269 12.47 -0.81 22.37
C ASN A 269 12.48 -2.32 22.67
N ILE A 270 13.49 -2.76 23.44
CA ILE A 270 13.75 -4.18 23.71
C ILE A 270 12.58 -4.89 24.40
N ASP A 271 11.92 -4.27 25.39
CA ASP A 271 10.80 -4.88 26.11
C ASP A 271 9.61 -5.18 25.18
N ILE A 272 9.40 -4.33 24.17
CA ILE A 272 8.37 -4.52 23.14
C ILE A 272 8.79 -5.66 22.21
N LEU A 273 10.05 -5.68 21.78
CA LEU A 273 10.57 -6.78 20.95
C LEU A 273 10.46 -8.12 21.66
N ASP A 274 10.83 -8.19 22.93
CA ASP A 274 10.70 -9.41 23.75
C ASP A 274 9.25 -9.90 23.74
N TYR A 275 8.31 -8.99 24.01
CA TYR A 275 6.91 -9.37 24.03
C TYR A 275 6.38 -9.82 22.68
N ILE A 276 6.78 -9.18 21.58
CA ILE A 276 6.42 -9.59 20.22
C ILE A 276 6.95 -11.00 19.93
N PHE A 277 8.24 -11.25 20.18
CA PHE A 277 8.89 -12.53 19.88
C PHE A 277 8.49 -13.69 20.81
N ASP A 278 7.87 -13.38 21.95
CA ASP A 278 7.30 -14.37 22.87
C ASP A 278 5.84 -14.71 22.55
N ASN A 279 5.10 -13.82 21.88
CA ASN A 279 3.66 -13.98 21.60
C ASN A 279 3.32 -14.31 20.15
N TYR A 280 4.25 -14.08 19.22
CA TYR A 280 4.09 -14.45 17.82
C TYR A 280 5.14 -15.49 17.42
N GLU A 281 4.71 -16.56 16.77
CA GLU A 281 5.62 -17.47 16.09
C GLU A 281 6.26 -16.78 14.88
N ILE A 282 7.51 -17.10 14.57
CA ILE A 282 8.14 -16.63 13.33
C ILE A 282 7.84 -17.65 12.24
N ASN A 283 7.29 -17.18 11.12
CA ASN A 283 7.12 -17.98 9.92
C ASN A 283 7.99 -17.42 8.81
N GLY A 284 9.13 -18.06 8.59
CA GLY A 284 9.91 -17.85 7.39
C GLY A 284 10.06 -19.18 6.66
N LYS A 285 9.74 -19.21 5.37
CA LYS A 285 9.83 -20.43 4.57
C LYS A 285 11.30 -20.87 4.47
N GLN A 286 11.62 -21.99 5.11
CA GLN A 286 12.93 -22.66 4.97
C GLN A 286 13.12 -23.26 3.56
N TYR A 287 12.01 -23.50 2.85
CA TYR A 287 11.95 -24.21 1.59
C TYR A 287 11.35 -23.33 0.49
N ASP A 288 12.11 -23.18 -0.59
CA ASP A 288 11.67 -22.79 -1.93
C ASP A 288 10.81 -21.51 -2.05
N LEU A 289 11.44 -20.51 -2.68
CA LEU A 289 10.98 -19.20 -3.19
C LEU A 289 9.64 -19.15 -3.96
N TYR A 290 8.81 -20.19 -3.98
CA TYR A 290 7.97 -20.47 -5.14
C TYR A 290 6.46 -20.41 -4.94
N THR A 291 5.90 -20.00 -3.80
CA THR A 291 4.42 -20.07 -3.65
C THR A 291 3.68 -18.97 -2.87
N GLU A 292 4.32 -17.96 -2.27
CA GLU A 292 3.56 -16.88 -1.62
C GLU A 292 3.94 -15.48 -2.13
N ASP A 293 2.88 -14.71 -2.37
CA ASP A 293 2.88 -13.30 -2.74
C ASP A 293 3.36 -12.48 -1.53
N ILE A 294 4.45 -11.69 -1.60
CA ILE A 294 5.01 -10.82 -0.51
C ILE A 294 4.08 -9.68 -0.04
N ASN A 295 2.84 -9.80 -0.42
CA ASN A 295 1.94 -8.77 -0.89
C ASN A 295 0.50 -9.30 -0.64
N GLN A 296 0.37 -10.61 -0.36
CA GLN A 296 -0.83 -11.22 0.20
C GLN A 296 -1.04 -10.78 1.64
N HIS A 297 -2.19 -10.15 1.87
CA HIS A 297 -2.88 -10.24 3.15
C HIS A 297 -3.75 -11.50 3.15
N ASN A 298 -3.16 -12.69 3.15
CA ASN A 298 -3.95 -13.90 3.34
C ASN A 298 -4.24 -14.11 4.82
N LYS A 299 -5.54 -14.14 5.12
CA LYS A 299 -6.15 -14.48 6.42
C LYS A 299 -5.84 -15.93 6.81
N SER A 300 -4.60 -16.25 7.15
CA SER A 300 -4.33 -17.40 8.01
C SER A 300 -4.52 -16.98 9.47
N ILE A 301 -5.31 -17.76 10.20
CA ILE A 301 -5.81 -17.48 11.56
C ILE A 301 -4.70 -17.43 12.63
N GLU A 302 -3.45 -17.72 12.26
CA GLU A 302 -2.28 -17.51 13.10
C GLU A 302 -1.49 -16.30 12.58
N LEU A 303 -1.57 -15.18 13.31
CA LEU A 303 -0.65 -14.07 13.09
C LEU A 303 0.76 -14.54 13.45
N LYS A 304 1.67 -14.57 12.48
CA LYS A 304 3.07 -14.98 12.64
C LYS A 304 3.97 -13.84 12.17
N ILE A 305 5.16 -13.70 12.73
CA ILE A 305 6.18 -12.75 12.26
C ILE A 305 6.71 -13.24 10.91
N ASP A 306 6.59 -12.41 9.87
CA ASP A 306 7.24 -12.65 8.57
C ASP A 306 8.58 -11.89 8.52
N PRO A 307 9.73 -12.59 8.57
CA PRO A 307 11.04 -11.94 8.54
C PRO A 307 11.45 -11.46 7.15
N THR A 308 10.66 -11.74 6.10
CA THR A 308 10.96 -11.37 4.70
C THR A 308 10.44 -10.00 4.31
N ILE A 309 9.60 -9.39 5.15
CA ILE A 309 9.07 -8.04 4.94
C ILE A 309 10.21 -7.02 4.96
N VAL A 310 10.24 -6.16 3.94
CA VAL A 310 11.23 -5.10 3.79
C VAL A 310 10.59 -3.72 3.87
N ASN A 311 11.29 -2.77 4.48
CA ASN A 311 10.92 -1.36 4.44
C ASN A 311 11.35 -0.66 3.13
N LEU A 312 11.09 0.65 3.04
CA LEU A 312 11.42 1.49 1.88
C LEU A 312 12.91 1.49 1.52
N ASP A 313 13.79 1.19 2.48
CA ASP A 313 15.23 1.10 2.30
C ASP A 313 15.68 -0.31 1.84
N GLY A 314 14.73 -1.23 1.65
CA GLY A 314 14.99 -2.62 1.27
C GLY A 314 15.49 -3.47 2.44
N LEU A 315 15.35 -2.98 3.67
CA LEU A 315 15.85 -3.65 4.87
C LEU A 315 14.77 -4.56 5.45
N THR A 316 15.10 -5.85 5.61
CA THR A 316 14.36 -6.76 6.48
C THR A 316 14.62 -6.43 7.96
N ILE A 317 13.79 -6.96 8.86
CA ILE A 317 14.05 -6.85 10.31
C ILE A 317 15.42 -7.44 10.70
N LEU A 318 15.89 -8.47 9.99
CA LEU A 318 17.23 -9.05 10.19
C LEU A 318 18.32 -8.08 9.77
N GLN A 319 18.26 -7.53 8.55
CA GLN A 319 19.25 -6.57 8.08
C GLN A 319 19.26 -5.31 8.95
N LEU A 320 18.09 -4.86 9.39
CA LEU A 320 17.95 -3.71 10.28
C LEU A 320 18.61 -3.96 11.65
N MET A 321 18.37 -5.13 12.27
CA MET A 321 19.06 -5.53 13.50
C MET A 321 20.59 -5.60 13.31
N LEU A 322 21.05 -6.02 12.13
CA LEU A 322 22.49 -6.14 11.84
C LEU A 322 23.15 -4.77 11.57
N TYR A 323 22.45 -3.85 10.91
CA TYR A 323 22.94 -2.48 10.71
C TYR A 323 22.99 -1.68 12.02
N HIS A 324 22.01 -1.90 12.91
CA HIS A 324 21.96 -1.27 14.23
C HIS A 324 22.44 -2.21 15.34
N TYR A 325 23.37 -3.12 15.02
CA TYR A 325 23.69 -4.25 15.87
C TYR A 325 24.07 -3.86 17.30
N SER A 326 23.45 -4.59 18.25
CA SER A 326 23.81 -4.64 19.65
C SER A 326 23.67 -6.10 20.13
N GLU A 327 24.42 -6.49 21.16
CA GLU A 327 24.36 -7.87 21.70
C GLU A 327 22.95 -8.26 22.19
N GLN A 328 22.11 -7.27 22.53
CA GLN A 328 20.72 -7.50 22.93
C GLN A 328 19.87 -8.10 21.80
N PHE A 329 20.29 -7.92 20.53
CA PHE A 329 19.60 -8.49 19.37
C PHE A 329 19.95 -9.95 19.09
N ASP A 330 20.99 -10.52 19.72
CA ASP A 330 21.44 -11.90 19.48
C ASP A 330 20.30 -12.91 19.58
N LYS A 331 19.49 -12.80 20.63
CA LYS A 331 18.36 -13.71 20.89
C LYS A 331 17.30 -13.69 19.79
N TYR A 332 17.16 -12.57 19.08
CA TYR A 332 16.23 -12.45 17.96
C TYR A 332 16.90 -12.92 16.67
N ILE A 333 18.14 -12.48 16.41
CA ILE A 333 18.94 -12.87 15.24
C ILE A 333 19.06 -14.40 15.14
N ILE A 334 19.32 -15.08 16.27
CA ILE A 334 19.39 -16.55 16.37
C ILE A 334 18.09 -17.22 15.91
N LYS A 335 16.93 -16.65 16.25
CA LYS A 335 15.62 -17.16 15.83
C LYS A 335 15.33 -16.85 14.36
N ILE A 336 15.78 -15.71 13.85
CA ILE A 336 15.40 -15.17 12.53
C ILE A 336 16.28 -15.72 11.39
N ILE A 337 17.60 -15.85 11.57
CA ILE A 337 18.52 -16.31 10.49
C ILE A 337 18.07 -17.65 9.87
N PRO A 338 17.72 -18.69 10.65
CA PRO A 338 17.30 -19.97 10.07
C PRO A 338 16.10 -19.84 9.13
N LEU A 339 15.21 -18.89 9.42
CA LEU A 339 13.93 -18.66 8.74
C LEU A 339 14.02 -17.57 7.64
N SER A 340 15.14 -16.88 7.49
CA SER A 340 15.28 -15.74 6.56
C SER A 340 16.03 -16.09 5.28
N ASN A 341 15.77 -15.38 4.19
CA ASN A 341 16.61 -15.47 2.99
C ASN A 341 17.84 -14.56 3.13
N ILE A 342 19.00 -15.18 3.35
CA ILE A 342 20.25 -14.44 3.57
C ILE A 342 20.84 -13.81 2.30
N ASN A 343 20.30 -14.13 1.12
CA ASN A 343 20.77 -13.62 -0.17
C ASN A 343 19.98 -12.40 -0.65
N TYR A 344 18.97 -11.95 0.11
CA TYR A 344 18.27 -10.71 -0.20
C TYR A 344 19.20 -9.52 -0.08
N GLN A 345 19.18 -8.67 -1.10
CA GLN A 345 19.90 -7.43 -1.15
C GLN A 345 19.00 -6.29 -0.67
N ASP A 346 19.56 -5.38 0.12
CA ASP A 346 18.94 -4.08 0.38
C ASP A 346 19.15 -3.12 -0.81
N ASN A 347 18.72 -1.85 -0.66
CA ASN A 347 18.90 -0.84 -1.70
C ASN A 347 20.38 -0.46 -1.97
N LEU A 348 21.31 -0.82 -1.09
CA LEU A 348 22.76 -0.66 -1.29
C LEU A 348 23.37 -1.90 -1.97
N GLY A 349 22.57 -2.93 -2.25
CA GLY A 349 23.04 -4.19 -2.81
C GLY A 349 23.67 -5.11 -1.75
N ASN A 350 23.60 -4.80 -0.47
CA ASN A 350 24.19 -5.61 0.57
C ASN A 350 23.26 -6.77 0.95
N THR A 351 23.80 -7.98 0.91
CA THR A 351 23.14 -9.15 1.51
C THR A 351 23.42 -9.24 3.00
N VAL A 352 22.72 -10.14 3.71
CA VAL A 352 23.02 -10.45 5.12
C VAL A 352 24.50 -10.79 5.33
N MET A 353 25.11 -11.49 4.37
CA MET A 353 26.55 -11.80 4.43
C MET A 353 27.43 -10.56 4.35
N HIS A 354 27.11 -9.58 3.49
CA HIS A 354 27.88 -8.34 3.43
C HIS A 354 27.88 -7.63 4.78
N ILE A 355 26.69 -7.47 5.38
CA ILE A 355 26.50 -6.72 6.63
C ILE A 355 27.16 -7.43 7.81
N ILE A 356 27.01 -8.75 7.92
CA ILE A 356 27.61 -9.54 9.00
C ILE A 356 29.14 -9.54 8.90
N ILE A 357 29.70 -9.56 7.69
CA ILE A 357 31.15 -9.50 7.48
C ILE A 357 31.68 -8.12 7.85
N GLU A 358 31.03 -7.05 7.37
CA GLU A 358 31.39 -5.66 7.68
C GLU A 358 31.42 -5.40 9.20
N ASN A 359 30.46 -5.97 9.94
CA ASN A 359 30.38 -5.85 11.39
C ASN A 359 31.24 -6.87 12.17
N ASN A 360 32.02 -7.74 11.49
CA ASN A 360 32.81 -8.82 12.09
C ASN A 360 31.97 -9.82 12.94
N LEU A 361 30.74 -10.12 12.52
CA LEU A 361 29.79 -10.97 13.25
C LEU A 361 29.66 -12.40 12.70
N TRP A 362 30.30 -12.73 11.57
CA TRP A 362 30.04 -13.99 10.88
C TRP A 362 30.46 -15.22 11.69
N GLU A 363 31.58 -15.15 12.44
CA GLU A 363 32.02 -16.23 13.34
C GLU A 363 31.04 -16.46 14.48
N LYS A 364 30.43 -15.38 14.99
CA LYS A 364 29.45 -15.45 16.09
C LYS A 364 28.20 -16.23 15.70
N PHE A 365 27.75 -16.07 14.46
CA PHE A 365 26.52 -16.69 13.94
C PHE A 365 26.78 -17.88 13.01
N GLU A 366 28.03 -18.36 12.91
CA GLU A 366 28.49 -19.40 11.97
C GLU A 366 27.55 -20.61 11.93
N SER A 367 27.24 -21.16 13.11
CA SER A 367 26.40 -22.37 13.25
C SER A 367 24.99 -22.23 12.66
N LEU A 368 24.45 -21.01 12.58
CA LEU A 368 23.10 -20.76 12.05
C LEU A 368 23.06 -20.86 10.52
N PHE A 369 24.22 -20.81 9.88
CA PHE A 369 24.35 -20.86 8.43
C PHE A 369 24.50 -22.26 7.87
N ASP A 370 24.74 -23.28 8.72
CA ASP A 370 25.07 -24.67 8.34
C ASP A 370 24.08 -25.35 7.36
N PHE A 371 22.88 -24.83 7.16
CA PHE A 371 21.86 -25.42 6.27
C PHE A 371 21.31 -24.40 5.26
N LYS A 372 21.95 -23.23 5.12
CA LYS A 372 21.44 -22.12 4.30
C LYS A 372 22.01 -22.17 2.88
N LYS A 373 21.20 -21.74 1.91
CA LYS A 373 21.75 -21.35 0.60
C LYS A 373 22.50 -20.04 0.76
N ILE A 374 23.80 -20.03 0.52
CA ILE A 374 24.63 -18.85 0.72
C ILE A 374 25.34 -18.52 -0.58
N ASN A 375 24.93 -17.41 -1.19
CA ASN A 375 25.56 -16.89 -2.37
C ASN A 375 26.54 -15.79 -2.00
N ILE A 376 27.82 -16.17 -1.92
CA ILE A 376 28.91 -15.27 -1.53
C ILE A 376 29.43 -14.42 -2.70
N TYR A 377 28.92 -14.65 -3.92
CA TYR A 377 29.33 -13.95 -5.14
C TYR A 377 28.35 -12.86 -5.59
N VAL A 378 27.25 -12.67 -4.86
CA VAL A 378 26.37 -11.51 -5.03
C VAL A 378 27.17 -10.25 -4.76
N LYS A 379 27.10 -9.27 -5.67
CA LYS A 379 27.80 -8.00 -5.56
C LYS A 379 26.90 -6.88 -5.06
N ASN A 380 27.40 -6.11 -4.10
CA ASN A 380 26.77 -4.85 -3.69
C ASN A 380 26.96 -3.73 -4.73
N ASN A 381 26.41 -2.54 -4.46
CA ASN A 381 26.50 -1.40 -5.36
C ASN A 381 27.93 -0.83 -5.50
N GLU A 382 28.84 -1.19 -4.60
CA GLU A 382 30.28 -0.88 -4.68
C GLU A 382 31.05 -1.92 -5.51
N GLY A 383 30.37 -2.97 -5.98
CA GLY A 383 30.93 -4.02 -6.82
C GLY A 383 31.69 -5.10 -6.05
N GLN A 384 31.66 -5.07 -4.72
CA GLN A 384 32.27 -6.03 -3.81
C GLN A 384 31.29 -7.19 -3.54
N ASN A 385 31.83 -8.40 -3.42
CA ASN A 385 31.11 -9.56 -2.92
C ASN A 385 31.59 -9.96 -1.52
N ALA A 386 30.96 -10.95 -0.88
CA ALA A 386 31.30 -11.35 0.48
C ALA A 386 32.76 -11.84 0.63
N ILE A 387 33.32 -12.51 -0.38
CA ILE A 387 34.73 -12.93 -0.38
C ILE A 387 35.66 -11.71 -0.42
N ASP A 388 35.31 -10.70 -1.22
CA ASP A 388 36.12 -9.48 -1.36
C ASP A 388 36.22 -8.69 -0.03
N MET A 389 35.22 -8.83 0.85
CA MET A 389 35.14 -8.14 2.14
C MET A 389 35.81 -8.90 3.30
N ILE A 390 36.04 -10.21 3.16
CA ILE A 390 36.65 -11.02 4.22
C ILE A 390 38.16 -10.78 4.29
N PRO A 391 38.73 -10.54 5.48
CA PRO A 391 40.18 -10.50 5.65
C PRO A 391 40.84 -11.80 5.20
N MET A 392 41.94 -11.71 4.44
CA MET A 392 42.61 -12.88 3.84
C MET A 392 42.97 -13.99 4.84
N ILE A 393 43.31 -13.64 6.08
CA ILE A 393 43.59 -14.59 7.17
C ILE A 393 42.37 -15.46 7.54
N LYS A 394 41.16 -14.90 7.39
CA LYS A 394 39.90 -15.56 7.75
C LYS A 394 39.21 -16.25 6.58
N LEU A 395 39.71 -16.04 5.35
CA LEU A 395 39.09 -16.56 4.13
C LEU A 395 38.94 -18.08 4.15
N ASP A 396 39.95 -18.81 4.62
CA ASP A 396 39.91 -20.27 4.63
C ASP A 396 38.77 -20.83 5.50
N SER A 397 38.66 -20.29 6.72
CA SER A 397 37.61 -20.64 7.68
C SER A 397 36.23 -20.26 7.14
N PHE A 398 36.10 -19.08 6.53
CA PHE A 398 34.86 -18.65 5.91
C PHE A 398 34.43 -19.59 4.78
N ILE A 399 35.34 -19.97 3.87
CA ILE A 399 35.04 -20.93 2.80
C ILE A 399 34.67 -22.31 3.36
N ASN A 400 35.27 -22.74 4.47
CA ASN A 400 34.89 -23.99 5.14
C ASN A 400 33.44 -23.95 5.66
N MET A 401 33.00 -22.83 6.25
CA MET A 401 31.60 -22.62 6.65
C MET A 401 30.67 -22.72 5.43
N ILE A 402 30.98 -22.03 4.32
CA ILE A 402 30.15 -22.08 3.10
C ILE A 402 30.10 -23.50 2.51
N THR A 403 31.24 -24.18 2.49
CA THR A 403 31.37 -25.57 1.99
C THR A 403 30.50 -26.52 2.81
N LYS A 404 30.54 -26.40 4.14
CA LYS A 404 29.71 -27.17 5.06
C LYS A 404 28.22 -26.91 4.81
N SER A 405 27.84 -25.63 4.66
CA SER A 405 26.46 -25.25 4.37
C SER A 405 25.95 -25.84 3.05
N TYR A 406 26.75 -25.72 1.99
CA TYR A 406 26.44 -26.29 0.68
C TYR A 406 26.23 -27.80 0.78
N PHE A 407 27.16 -28.52 1.41
CA PHE A 407 27.09 -29.98 1.56
C PHE A 407 25.83 -30.43 2.29
N ASN A 408 25.52 -29.78 3.41
CA ASN A 408 24.31 -30.06 4.18
C ASN A 408 23.04 -29.76 3.36
N TYR A 409 23.03 -28.66 2.62
CA TYR A 409 21.92 -28.27 1.77
C TYR A 409 21.65 -29.29 0.65
N LEU A 410 22.70 -29.83 0.02
CA LEU A 410 22.59 -30.91 -0.97
C LEU A 410 21.86 -32.14 -0.41
N ARG A 411 22.21 -32.55 0.81
CA ARG A 411 21.68 -33.77 1.45
C ARG A 411 20.30 -33.59 2.07
N MET A 412 19.97 -32.38 2.51
CA MET A 412 18.66 -32.07 3.09
C MET A 412 17.54 -32.14 2.04
N ASN A 413 17.84 -31.97 0.76
CA ASN A 413 16.84 -31.84 -0.29
C ASN A 413 16.95 -32.97 -1.33
N ASN A 414 15.84 -33.65 -1.60
CA ASN A 414 15.76 -34.71 -2.60
C ASN A 414 15.48 -34.15 -4.01
N TYR A 415 16.40 -33.34 -4.52
CA TYR A 415 16.34 -32.81 -5.89
C TYR A 415 17.32 -33.55 -6.79
N GLU A 416 17.02 -33.56 -8.10
CA GLU A 416 18.02 -33.87 -9.11
C GLU A 416 18.83 -32.61 -9.38
N TRP A 417 20.14 -32.68 -9.21
CA TRP A 417 21.08 -31.57 -9.36
C TRP A 417 21.73 -31.58 -10.75
N LEU A 418 22.19 -30.42 -11.22
CA LEU A 418 22.75 -30.27 -12.56
C LEU A 418 24.04 -31.10 -12.72
N LEU A 419 24.93 -31.06 -11.73
CA LEU A 419 26.20 -31.76 -11.80
C LEU A 419 26.08 -33.18 -11.25
N GLU A 420 26.68 -34.14 -11.95
CA GLU A 420 26.63 -35.55 -11.57
C GLU A 420 27.20 -35.78 -10.16
N TRP A 421 28.31 -35.12 -9.83
CA TRP A 421 28.93 -35.22 -8.51
C TRP A 421 28.05 -34.67 -7.39
N GLN A 422 27.23 -33.63 -7.66
CA GLN A 422 26.28 -33.08 -6.67
C GLN A 422 25.22 -34.12 -6.32
N ASN A 423 24.69 -34.84 -7.32
CA ASN A 423 23.76 -35.94 -7.11
C ASN A 423 24.38 -37.09 -6.31
N LYS A 424 25.67 -37.40 -6.53
CA LYS A 424 26.38 -38.41 -5.74
C LYS A 424 26.55 -37.98 -4.28
N CYS A 425 26.90 -36.70 -4.06
CA CYS A 425 27.06 -36.12 -2.72
C CYS A 425 25.72 -35.93 -1.97
N ALA A 426 24.60 -35.81 -2.68
CA ALA A 426 23.26 -35.66 -2.08
C ALA A 426 22.68 -36.97 -1.52
N LYS A 427 23.20 -38.15 -1.89
CA LYS A 427 22.69 -39.45 -1.44
C LYS A 427 22.87 -39.65 0.07
N ILE A 428 21.89 -40.31 0.70
CA ILE A 428 21.92 -40.64 2.14
C ILE A 428 23.04 -41.63 2.45
N GLU A 429 23.17 -42.70 1.65
CA GLU A 429 24.28 -43.65 1.68
C GLU A 429 25.24 -43.36 0.51
N MET A 430 26.48 -42.99 0.83
CA MET A 430 27.50 -42.69 -0.17
C MET A 430 28.31 -43.96 -0.45
N THR A 431 28.10 -44.59 -1.60
CA THR A 431 28.76 -45.85 -1.97
C THR A 431 30.05 -45.67 -2.77
N GLU A 432 30.23 -44.50 -3.43
CA GLU A 432 31.33 -44.22 -4.37
C GLU A 432 32.21 -43.02 -3.97
N LEU A 433 31.69 -42.10 -3.15
CA LEU A 433 32.37 -40.91 -2.67
C LEU A 433 32.29 -40.88 -1.14
N ASN A 434 33.20 -40.18 -0.47
CA ASN A 434 33.08 -39.91 0.97
C ASN A 434 32.87 -38.40 1.19
N GLU A 435 32.47 -38.03 2.41
CA GLU A 435 32.15 -36.64 2.77
C GLU A 435 33.30 -35.67 2.48
N GLU A 436 34.54 -36.06 2.77
CA GLU A 436 35.72 -35.22 2.54
C GLU A 436 35.96 -34.94 1.05
N HIS A 437 35.79 -35.93 0.18
CA HIS A 437 35.87 -35.71 -1.27
C HIS A 437 34.75 -34.79 -1.76
N CYS A 438 33.53 -34.92 -1.23
CA CYS A 438 32.43 -34.03 -1.58
C CYS A 438 32.67 -32.58 -1.13
N LYS A 439 33.18 -32.37 0.09
CA LYS A 439 33.58 -31.04 0.56
C LYS A 439 34.69 -30.45 -0.31
N GLN A 440 35.66 -31.26 -0.74
CA GLN A 440 36.71 -30.80 -1.65
C GLN A 440 36.14 -30.37 -3.01
N TYR A 441 35.26 -31.17 -3.63
CA TYR A 441 34.60 -30.78 -4.90
C TYR A 441 33.79 -29.49 -4.77
N ILE A 442 33.04 -29.35 -3.67
CA ILE A 442 32.30 -28.13 -3.37
C ILE A 442 33.26 -26.94 -3.22
N ARG A 443 34.34 -27.12 -2.48
CA ARG A 443 35.33 -26.07 -2.25
C ARG A 443 36.00 -25.64 -3.55
N ASP A 444 36.37 -26.58 -4.42
CA ASP A 444 36.94 -26.30 -5.74
C ASP A 444 35.93 -25.58 -6.64
N SER A 445 34.65 -25.99 -6.60
CA SER A 445 33.54 -25.32 -7.29
C SER A 445 33.31 -23.89 -6.78
N ILE A 446 33.43 -23.66 -5.47
CA ILE A 446 33.35 -22.31 -4.89
C ILE A 446 34.51 -21.46 -5.41
N ILE A 447 35.75 -21.91 -5.29
CA ILE A 447 36.95 -21.08 -5.55
C ILE A 447 37.18 -20.88 -7.05
N ASN A 448 37.13 -21.96 -7.83
CA ASN A 448 37.55 -21.94 -9.23
C ASN A 448 36.38 -21.60 -10.18
N GLU A 449 35.20 -22.15 -9.90
CA GLU A 449 34.02 -22.02 -10.77
C GLU A 449 33.08 -20.89 -10.31
N LYS A 450 33.31 -20.32 -9.12
CA LYS A 450 32.48 -19.28 -8.49
C LYS A 450 31.04 -19.71 -8.24
N ILE A 451 30.84 -20.99 -7.92
CA ILE A 451 29.53 -21.56 -7.61
C ILE A 451 29.49 -21.90 -6.13
N SER A 452 28.70 -21.14 -5.35
CA SER A 452 28.56 -21.36 -3.90
C SER A 452 27.21 -21.89 -3.46
N ILE A 453 26.34 -22.24 -4.42
CA ILE A 453 25.05 -22.89 -4.18
C ILE A 453 24.82 -23.99 -5.23
N PRO A 454 24.17 -25.11 -4.88
CA PRO A 454 23.88 -26.16 -5.86
C PRO A 454 22.78 -25.76 -6.83
N VAL A 455 22.94 -26.23 -8.07
CA VAL A 455 22.05 -25.92 -9.21
C VAL A 455 21.10 -27.08 -9.42
N LYS A 456 19.78 -26.83 -9.38
CA LYS A 456 18.79 -27.88 -9.68
C LYS A 456 18.85 -28.21 -11.18
N LYS A 457 18.67 -29.49 -11.55
CA LYS A 457 18.53 -29.93 -12.94
C LYS A 457 17.14 -29.57 -13.44
N ASN A 458 17.04 -28.84 -14.55
CA ASN A 458 15.74 -28.47 -15.13
C ASN A 458 14.97 -29.74 -15.55
N LYS A 459 13.72 -29.90 -15.08
CA LYS A 459 12.74 -30.66 -15.86
C LYS A 459 12.61 -29.95 -17.20
N GLN A 460 12.67 -30.72 -18.27
CA GLN A 460 12.61 -30.28 -19.67
C GLN A 460 11.71 -29.06 -19.86
N ILE A 461 12.26 -28.05 -20.55
CA ILE A 461 11.49 -27.11 -21.37
C ILE A 461 10.50 -27.95 -22.17
N ILE A 462 9.24 -27.51 -22.28
CA ILE A 462 8.29 -28.12 -23.21
C ILE A 462 8.91 -27.99 -24.60
N THR A 463 9.61 -29.03 -25.04
CA THR A 463 9.87 -29.26 -26.44
C THR A 463 8.49 -29.44 -27.03
N ILE A 464 8.01 -28.46 -27.79
CA ILE A 464 7.09 -28.77 -28.87
C ILE A 464 7.78 -29.91 -29.62
N GLU A 465 7.10 -31.06 -29.73
CA GLU A 465 7.70 -32.26 -30.28
C GLU A 465 8.56 -31.89 -31.50
N PRO A 466 9.86 -32.27 -31.51
CA PRO A 466 10.74 -31.95 -32.63
C PRO A 466 10.03 -32.41 -33.90
N ASP A 467 9.75 -31.47 -34.80
CA ASP A 467 9.14 -31.64 -36.14
C ASP A 467 7.69 -31.15 -36.35
N ASN A 468 6.97 -30.68 -35.31
CA ASN A 468 5.70 -29.99 -35.54
C ASN A 468 5.89 -28.51 -35.92
N LYS A 469 5.76 -28.20 -37.21
CA LYS A 469 5.76 -26.81 -37.71
C LYS A 469 4.50 -26.07 -37.24
N VAL A 470 4.70 -24.93 -36.56
CA VAL A 470 3.64 -23.96 -36.27
C VAL A 470 3.34 -23.18 -37.56
N TYR A 471 2.18 -23.46 -38.16
CA TYR A 471 1.70 -22.76 -39.36
C TYR A 471 1.04 -21.41 -39.06
N PHE A 472 0.66 -21.19 -37.80
CA PHE A 472 0.05 -19.96 -37.32
C PHE A 472 0.50 -19.69 -35.89
N SER A 473 1.18 -18.56 -35.66
CA SER A 473 1.68 -18.15 -34.35
C SER A 473 1.01 -16.83 -33.94
N THR A 474 0.26 -16.87 -32.85
CA THR A 474 -0.24 -15.66 -32.18
C THR A 474 0.91 -14.93 -31.48
N PHE A 475 0.65 -13.72 -30.99
CA PHE A 475 1.59 -13.00 -30.12
C PHE A 475 1.99 -13.89 -28.93
N THR A 476 3.28 -14.17 -28.83
CA THR A 476 3.89 -15.09 -27.87
C THR A 476 4.30 -14.36 -26.59
N GLY A 477 4.45 -13.04 -26.64
CA GLY A 477 5.00 -12.26 -25.54
C GLY A 477 6.51 -12.39 -25.41
N SER A 478 7.18 -12.80 -26.48
CA SER A 478 8.64 -12.85 -26.51
C SER A 478 9.26 -11.45 -26.64
N ILE A 479 10.54 -11.35 -26.31
CA ILE A 479 11.38 -10.18 -26.56
C ILE A 479 11.25 -9.70 -28.02
N LEU A 480 11.21 -10.63 -28.99
CA LEU A 480 11.03 -10.28 -30.40
C LEU A 480 9.67 -9.60 -30.65
N ASP A 481 8.58 -10.16 -30.11
CA ASP A 481 7.26 -9.57 -30.23
C ASP A 481 7.20 -8.16 -29.58
N MET A 482 7.88 -7.99 -28.45
CA MET A 482 7.97 -6.69 -27.78
C MET A 482 8.74 -5.66 -28.62
N ILE A 483 9.92 -6.03 -29.13
CA ILE A 483 10.71 -5.19 -30.03
C ILE A 483 9.87 -4.78 -31.25
N CYS A 484 9.18 -5.73 -31.88
CA CYS A 484 8.30 -5.46 -33.02
C CYS A 484 7.14 -4.55 -32.64
N GLY A 485 6.56 -4.70 -31.45
CA GLY A 485 5.46 -3.87 -30.95
C GLY A 485 5.84 -2.41 -30.71
N PHE A 486 6.98 -2.16 -30.06
CA PHE A 486 7.49 -0.80 -29.87
C PHE A 486 7.95 -0.18 -31.20
N LYS A 487 8.52 -0.99 -32.10
CA LYS A 487 8.84 -0.56 -33.47
C LYS A 487 7.57 -0.17 -34.24
N TYR A 488 6.51 -0.99 -34.18
CA TYR A 488 5.22 -0.68 -34.77
C TYR A 488 4.69 0.70 -34.31
N LEU A 489 4.78 1.01 -33.01
CA LEU A 489 4.36 2.32 -32.49
C LEU A 489 5.21 3.49 -33.02
N SER A 490 6.54 3.34 -33.09
CA SER A 490 7.42 4.39 -33.65
C SER A 490 7.22 4.59 -35.16
N LYS A 491 6.88 3.53 -35.92
CA LYS A 491 6.51 3.65 -37.34
C LYS A 491 5.14 4.31 -37.53
N LYS A 492 4.20 4.08 -36.60
CA LYS A 492 2.85 4.67 -36.62
C LYS A 492 2.84 6.13 -36.20
N TYR A 493 3.70 6.52 -35.26
CA TYR A 493 3.78 7.88 -34.71
C TYR A 493 5.21 8.42 -34.83
N THR A 494 5.44 9.28 -35.83
CA THR A 494 6.78 9.75 -36.20
C THR A 494 7.49 10.58 -35.13
N ASN A 495 6.76 11.15 -34.16
CA ASN A 495 7.35 11.90 -33.03
C ASN A 495 7.58 11.05 -31.77
N VAL A 496 7.55 9.71 -31.90
CA VAL A 496 7.72 8.74 -30.82
C VAL A 496 8.97 7.90 -31.05
N THR A 497 9.69 7.63 -29.98
CA THR A 497 10.85 6.73 -29.98
C THR A 497 10.88 5.84 -28.75
N SER A 498 11.59 4.73 -28.82
CA SER A 498 11.70 3.75 -27.74
C SER A 498 13.12 3.49 -27.23
N LEU A 499 14.10 4.29 -27.67
CA LEU A 499 15.53 4.20 -27.33
C LEU A 499 16.23 2.92 -27.83
N PHE A 500 16.58 2.86 -29.12
CA PHE A 500 17.51 1.84 -29.60
C PHE A 500 18.64 2.45 -30.41
N HIS A 501 19.81 2.61 -29.78
CA HIS A 501 21.03 3.01 -30.48
C HIS A 501 22.27 2.19 -30.09
N ASN A 502 22.18 0.99 -29.50
CA ASN A 502 23.35 0.09 -29.47
C ASN A 502 23.01 -1.40 -29.36
N ILE A 503 23.73 -2.19 -30.17
CA ILE A 503 23.60 -3.65 -30.40
C ILE A 503 24.49 -4.43 -29.41
N THR A 504 24.59 -3.99 -28.15
CA THR A 504 25.52 -4.60 -27.20
C THR A 504 24.76 -5.33 -26.11
N ASP A 505 25.14 -6.59 -25.86
CA ASP A 505 24.75 -7.31 -24.65
C ASP A 505 25.20 -6.54 -23.40
N SER A 506 24.53 -6.76 -22.27
CA SER A 506 24.82 -6.08 -21.01
C SER A 506 25.71 -6.95 -20.12
N PRO A 507 27.04 -6.70 -20.05
CA PRO A 507 27.94 -7.54 -19.26
C PRO A 507 27.65 -7.45 -17.76
N GLU A 508 26.98 -6.39 -17.31
CA GLU A 508 26.52 -6.24 -15.91
C GLU A 508 25.36 -7.18 -15.62
N LEU A 509 24.39 -7.26 -16.53
CA LEU A 509 23.21 -8.11 -16.39
C LEU A 509 23.62 -9.60 -16.46
N ASP A 510 24.52 -9.97 -17.38
CA ASP A 510 25.03 -11.33 -17.49
C ASP A 510 25.78 -11.75 -16.21
N LYS A 511 26.63 -10.87 -15.67
CA LYS A 511 27.29 -11.09 -14.38
C LYS A 511 26.29 -11.23 -13.25
N TYR A 512 25.19 -10.47 -13.27
CA TYR A 512 24.15 -10.55 -12.25
C TYR A 512 23.38 -11.86 -12.33
N TYR A 513 22.95 -12.30 -13.52
CA TYR A 513 22.33 -13.62 -13.71
C TYR A 513 23.26 -14.76 -13.30
N GLN A 514 24.54 -14.69 -13.68
CA GLN A 514 25.57 -15.63 -13.21
C GLN A 514 25.67 -15.62 -11.68
N SER A 515 25.69 -14.43 -11.06
CA SER A 515 25.71 -14.31 -9.60
C SER A 515 24.46 -14.86 -8.93
N LEU A 516 23.33 -14.96 -9.63
CA LEU A 516 22.10 -15.57 -9.13
C LEU A 516 21.97 -17.05 -9.50
N ASN A 517 22.97 -17.60 -10.19
CA ASN A 517 22.96 -18.95 -10.74
C ASN A 517 21.74 -19.21 -11.66
N ILE A 518 21.39 -18.21 -12.45
CA ILE A 518 20.39 -18.29 -13.51
C ILE A 518 21.16 -18.59 -14.81
N GLU A 519 20.99 -19.79 -15.36
CA GLU A 519 21.54 -20.13 -16.68
C GLU A 519 20.72 -19.46 -17.78
N ILE A 520 21.28 -18.43 -18.41
CA ILE A 520 20.70 -17.89 -19.63
C ILE A 520 20.88 -18.91 -20.75
N VAL A 521 19.79 -19.48 -21.24
CA VAL A 521 19.82 -20.36 -22.42
C VAL A 521 20.36 -19.54 -23.59
N SER A 522 21.61 -19.81 -23.98
CA SER A 522 22.26 -19.23 -25.16
C SER A 522 21.36 -19.44 -26.38
N GLY A 523 20.68 -18.39 -26.83
CA GLY A 523 19.70 -18.50 -27.91
C GLY A 523 18.41 -17.70 -27.70
N MET A 524 17.95 -17.50 -26.47
CA MET A 524 16.66 -16.85 -26.17
C MET A 524 16.61 -15.35 -26.50
N ASP A 525 17.62 -14.59 -26.07
CA ASP A 525 17.57 -13.12 -26.16
C ASP A 525 18.21 -12.61 -27.47
N ILE A 526 17.56 -11.64 -28.11
CA ILE A 526 18.08 -10.94 -29.29
C ILE A 526 18.87 -9.69 -28.88
N ALA A 527 18.48 -9.02 -27.78
CA ALA A 527 19.16 -7.88 -27.15
C ALA A 527 18.55 -7.53 -25.78
N HIS A 528 19.31 -6.83 -24.91
CA HIS A 528 18.77 -6.19 -23.70
C HIS A 528 18.24 -4.79 -24.03
N PHE A 529 16.93 -4.69 -24.31
CA PHE A 529 16.28 -3.49 -24.88
C PHE A 529 15.26 -2.84 -23.93
N GLU A 530 14.89 -3.53 -22.85
CA GLU A 530 13.93 -3.11 -21.83
C GLU A 530 14.62 -2.75 -20.51
N ILE A 531 13.94 -2.02 -19.64
CA ILE A 531 14.34 -1.90 -18.24
C ILE A 531 13.95 -3.21 -17.54
N ARG A 532 14.91 -3.94 -16.99
CA ARG A 532 14.66 -5.19 -16.26
C ARG A 532 14.62 -4.96 -14.76
N TRP A 533 13.53 -5.36 -14.13
CA TRP A 533 13.40 -5.47 -12.68
C TRP A 533 13.62 -6.91 -12.25
N ILE A 534 14.71 -7.15 -11.51
CA ILE A 534 15.14 -8.49 -11.09
C ILE A 534 15.46 -8.42 -9.59
N TYR A 535 14.76 -9.20 -8.76
CA TYR A 535 14.98 -9.25 -7.31
C TYR A 535 15.18 -7.88 -6.64
N GLN A 536 14.24 -6.95 -6.90
CA GLN A 536 14.23 -5.59 -6.35
C GLN A 536 15.32 -4.63 -6.87
N ARG A 537 16.08 -5.04 -7.89
CA ARG A 537 17.07 -4.22 -8.58
C ARG A 537 16.65 -3.87 -10.01
N LEU A 538 16.95 -2.65 -10.42
CA LEU A 538 16.76 -2.17 -11.79
C LEU A 538 18.03 -2.33 -12.62
N PHE A 539 17.89 -2.93 -13.79
CA PHE A 539 18.89 -2.98 -14.84
C PHE A 539 18.38 -2.18 -16.04
N PHE A 540 19.16 -1.21 -16.47
CA PHE A 540 18.83 -0.40 -17.64
C PHE A 540 19.55 -0.95 -18.88
N PRO A 541 19.00 -0.73 -20.09
CA PRO A 541 19.70 -1.06 -21.33
C PRO A 541 21.10 -0.41 -21.40
N PRO A 542 22.07 -1.04 -22.09
CA PRO A 542 23.41 -0.47 -22.22
C PRO A 542 23.38 0.95 -22.84
N ASN A 543 24.20 1.85 -22.29
CA ASN A 543 24.26 3.26 -22.69
C ASN A 543 22.95 4.04 -22.54
N PHE A 544 22.02 3.58 -21.70
CA PHE A 544 20.71 4.22 -21.50
C PHE A 544 20.81 5.73 -21.25
N ASP A 545 21.62 6.16 -20.28
CA ASP A 545 21.74 7.57 -19.88
C ASP A 545 22.19 8.48 -21.05
N GLN A 546 23.17 8.01 -21.83
CA GLN A 546 23.68 8.73 -23.00
C GLN A 546 22.64 8.81 -24.11
N ASN A 547 22.00 7.69 -24.43
CA ASN A 547 20.96 7.62 -25.46
C ASN A 547 19.74 8.45 -25.09
N PHE A 548 19.29 8.36 -23.83
CA PHE A 548 18.19 9.15 -23.30
C PHE A 548 18.47 10.64 -23.42
N THR A 549 19.65 11.08 -22.96
CA THR A 549 20.06 12.50 -23.05
C THR A 549 20.17 12.97 -24.50
N LYS A 550 20.65 12.12 -25.43
CA LYS A 550 20.70 12.44 -26.86
C LYS A 550 19.30 12.68 -27.43
N ILE A 551 18.32 11.84 -27.08
CA ILE A 551 16.93 11.99 -27.53
C ILE A 551 16.28 13.23 -26.92
N LEU A 552 16.57 13.57 -25.65
CA LEU A 552 16.05 14.80 -25.04
C LEU A 552 16.49 16.07 -25.78
N ASN A 553 17.66 16.05 -26.42
CA ASN A 553 18.18 17.16 -27.22
C ASN A 553 17.68 17.16 -28.66
N ASP A 554 17.00 16.10 -29.10
CA ASP A 554 16.46 15.99 -30.45
C ASP A 554 15.04 16.56 -30.52
N THR A 555 14.88 17.64 -31.28
CA THR A 555 13.58 18.32 -31.45
C THR A 555 12.54 17.51 -32.23
N HIS A 556 12.95 16.43 -32.91
CA HIS A 556 12.04 15.57 -33.66
C HIS A 556 11.12 14.75 -32.75
N PHE A 557 11.65 14.29 -31.62
CA PHE A 557 10.90 13.43 -30.70
C PHE A 557 10.18 14.25 -29.64
N ARG A 558 8.93 13.89 -29.40
CA ARG A 558 8.12 14.45 -28.31
C ARG A 558 7.86 13.43 -27.21
N TYR A 559 7.76 12.16 -27.57
CA TYR A 559 7.40 11.09 -26.65
C TYR A 559 8.43 9.98 -26.66
N ILE A 560 8.75 9.46 -25.48
CA ILE A 560 9.61 8.30 -25.31
C ILE A 560 8.77 7.18 -24.67
N ILE A 561 8.72 6.02 -25.30
CA ILE A 561 8.05 4.83 -24.77
C ILE A 561 9.08 3.79 -24.39
N ILE A 562 9.03 3.25 -23.17
CA ILE A 562 10.10 2.38 -22.66
C ILE A 562 9.51 1.10 -22.11
N PRO A 563 9.93 -0.08 -22.59
CA PRO A 563 9.49 -1.34 -22.03
C PRO A 563 10.11 -1.59 -20.64
N VAL A 564 9.33 -2.20 -19.75
CA VAL A 564 9.77 -2.58 -18.41
C VAL A 564 9.41 -4.04 -18.15
N GLY A 565 10.40 -4.92 -18.16
CA GLY A 565 10.24 -6.34 -17.85
C GLY A 565 10.41 -6.61 -16.36
N ILE A 566 9.46 -7.28 -15.74
CA ILE A 566 9.51 -7.72 -14.34
C ILE A 566 9.79 -9.21 -14.32
N ILE A 567 10.97 -9.57 -13.80
CA ILE A 567 11.43 -10.95 -13.73
C ILE A 567 11.14 -11.48 -12.33
N MET A 568 10.20 -12.42 -12.26
CA MET A 568 9.82 -13.10 -11.03
C MET A 568 10.73 -14.29 -10.74
N SER A 569 10.78 -14.67 -9.46
CA SER A 569 11.56 -15.81 -8.97
C SER A 569 11.06 -17.18 -9.42
N SER A 570 9.85 -17.28 -9.98
CA SER A 570 9.14 -18.55 -10.19
C SER A 570 9.35 -19.24 -11.54
N GLY A 571 10.12 -18.68 -12.46
CA GLY A 571 10.34 -19.26 -13.79
C GLY A 571 11.81 -19.64 -14.01
N PHE A 572 12.08 -20.94 -14.11
CA PHE A 572 13.30 -21.44 -14.77
C PHE A 572 13.28 -21.21 -16.29
N ASP A 573 12.18 -20.64 -16.82
CA ASP A 573 12.07 -20.10 -18.16
C ASP A 573 12.33 -18.59 -18.14
N ILE A 574 13.30 -18.14 -18.93
CA ILE A 574 13.71 -16.73 -19.06
C ILE A 574 12.75 -15.94 -19.97
N ALA A 575 11.66 -16.56 -20.39
CA ALA A 575 10.54 -15.88 -21.03
C ALA A 575 9.78 -15.05 -19.98
N GLU A 576 10.07 -13.75 -19.93
CA GLU A 576 9.33 -12.63 -19.32
C GLU A 576 8.17 -13.01 -18.36
N ASN A 577 8.35 -12.76 -17.06
CA ASN A 577 7.37 -13.14 -16.04
C ASN A 577 6.27 -12.08 -15.78
N HIS A 578 6.42 -10.83 -16.27
CA HIS A 578 5.36 -9.79 -16.35
C HIS A 578 5.89 -8.54 -17.05
N SER A 579 5.03 -7.80 -17.77
CA SER A 579 5.47 -6.64 -18.55
C SER A 579 4.69 -5.39 -18.22
N ASN A 580 5.44 -4.31 -18.01
CA ASN A 580 5.01 -2.94 -17.83
C ASN A 580 5.57 -2.06 -18.94
N CYS A 581 5.10 -0.81 -19.00
CA CYS A 581 5.73 0.19 -19.87
C CYS A 581 5.73 1.58 -19.24
N LEU A 582 6.68 2.39 -19.69
CA LEU A 582 6.74 3.81 -19.40
C LEU A 582 6.37 4.63 -20.62
N PHE A 583 5.66 5.72 -20.37
CA PHE A 583 5.36 6.77 -21.32
C PHE A 583 5.92 8.09 -20.80
N TYR A 584 6.82 8.72 -21.54
CA TYR A 584 7.44 9.98 -21.16
C TYR A 584 7.09 11.09 -22.16
N ASP A 585 6.44 12.15 -21.69
CA ASP A 585 6.18 13.39 -22.44
C ASP A 585 7.29 14.40 -22.15
N ILE A 586 8.20 14.57 -23.11
CA ILE A 586 9.37 15.44 -22.99
C ILE A 586 8.95 16.89 -22.74
N LYS A 587 7.91 17.36 -23.44
CA LYS A 587 7.48 18.76 -23.39
C LYS A 587 6.87 19.13 -22.04
N ASN A 588 6.07 18.23 -21.47
CA ASN A 588 5.37 18.48 -20.21
C ASN A 588 6.12 17.93 -18.98
N ASN A 589 7.26 17.27 -19.18
CA ASN A 589 8.03 16.59 -18.15
C ASN A 589 7.17 15.63 -17.31
N ILE A 590 6.36 14.80 -18.00
CA ILE A 590 5.48 13.82 -17.37
C ILE A 590 5.99 12.42 -17.70
N LEU A 591 6.36 11.66 -16.69
CA LEU A 591 6.64 10.23 -16.79
C LEU A 591 5.45 9.46 -16.22
N GLU A 592 5.05 8.41 -16.93
CA GLU A 592 3.87 7.62 -16.61
C GLU A 592 4.23 6.14 -16.69
N ARG A 593 3.95 5.37 -15.63
CA ARG A 593 4.07 3.91 -15.66
C ARG A 593 2.70 3.28 -15.80
N PHE A 594 2.56 2.37 -16.76
CA PHE A 594 1.37 1.56 -16.98
C PHE A 594 1.59 0.12 -16.53
N GLU A 595 0.61 -0.39 -15.79
CA GLU A 595 0.53 -1.74 -15.24
C GLU A 595 -0.74 -2.41 -15.80
N PRO A 596 -0.62 -3.41 -16.70
CA PRO A 596 -1.77 -4.01 -17.37
C PRO A 596 -2.74 -4.72 -16.40
N HIS A 597 -2.29 -5.09 -15.20
CA HIS A 597 -3.11 -5.72 -14.17
C HIS A 597 -4.00 -4.73 -13.39
N GLY A 598 -3.68 -3.44 -13.34
CA GLY A 598 -4.50 -2.41 -12.69
C GLY A 598 -3.71 -1.40 -11.85
N SER A 599 -4.39 -0.74 -10.91
CA SER A 599 -3.76 0.14 -9.91
C SER A 599 -2.83 -0.62 -8.98
N ASP A 600 -3.11 -1.91 -8.80
CA ASP A 600 -2.38 -2.84 -7.96
C ASP A 600 -1.66 -3.88 -8.85
N TYR A 601 -0.55 -4.41 -8.35
CA TYR A 601 0.26 -5.44 -9.01
C TYR A 601 -0.50 -6.79 -9.08
N PRO A 602 -0.08 -7.74 -9.94
CA PRO A 602 -0.70 -9.06 -10.02
C PRO A 602 -0.50 -9.92 -8.77
N TYR A 603 -1.55 -10.65 -8.38
CA TYR A 603 -1.48 -11.60 -7.26
C TYR A 603 -0.43 -12.70 -7.55
N GLN A 604 0.41 -13.00 -6.56
CA GLN A 604 1.58 -13.89 -6.60
C GLN A 604 2.81 -13.37 -7.37
N PHE A 605 2.72 -12.17 -7.95
CA PHE A 605 3.84 -11.59 -8.66
C PHE A 605 4.69 -10.83 -7.65
N ASN A 606 5.57 -11.59 -7.00
CA ASN A 606 6.38 -11.20 -5.85
C ASN A 606 7.39 -10.07 -6.20
N TYR A 607 6.90 -8.83 -6.32
CA TYR A 607 7.69 -7.63 -6.57
C TYR A 607 7.13 -6.40 -5.84
N ASN A 608 8.01 -5.45 -5.49
CA ASN A 608 7.63 -4.21 -4.80
C ASN A 608 7.38 -3.08 -5.83
N PRO A 609 6.12 -2.77 -6.19
CA PRO A 609 5.81 -1.74 -7.18
C PRO A 609 6.14 -0.32 -6.70
N VAL A 610 6.05 -0.06 -5.39
CA VAL A 610 6.35 1.26 -4.81
C VAL A 610 7.85 1.54 -4.91
N LEU A 611 8.69 0.56 -4.60
CA LEU A 611 10.14 0.66 -4.76
C LEU A 611 10.54 0.80 -6.23
N LEU A 612 9.93 0.00 -7.11
CA LEU A 612 10.10 0.13 -8.57
C LEU A 612 9.82 1.56 -9.03
N ASP A 613 8.67 2.11 -8.62
CA ASP A 613 8.25 3.47 -8.94
C ASP A 613 9.22 4.52 -8.39
N LYS A 614 9.69 4.37 -7.14
CA LYS A 614 10.66 5.29 -6.51
C LYS A 614 12.01 5.28 -7.24
N LEU A 615 12.52 4.10 -7.60
CA LEU A 615 13.82 3.96 -8.26
C LEU A 615 13.77 4.48 -9.71
N ILE A 616 12.67 4.21 -10.44
CA ILE A 616 12.42 4.83 -11.76
C ILE A 616 12.38 6.34 -11.62
N TYR A 617 11.56 6.88 -10.70
CA TYR A 617 11.48 8.31 -10.48
C TYR A 617 12.85 8.94 -10.18
N LYS A 618 13.61 8.36 -9.25
CA LYS A 618 14.96 8.86 -8.88
C LYS A 618 15.90 8.87 -10.08
N LYS A 619 15.91 7.80 -10.89
CA LYS A 619 16.76 7.71 -12.08
C LYS A 619 16.42 8.79 -13.11
N PHE A 620 15.15 8.90 -13.50
CA PHE A 620 14.72 9.87 -14.51
C PHE A 620 14.86 11.31 -14.02
N ASN A 621 14.51 11.58 -12.75
CA ASN A 621 14.67 12.91 -12.17
C ASN A 621 16.14 13.37 -12.16
N ASN A 622 17.09 12.44 -11.98
CA ASN A 622 18.52 12.74 -12.07
C ASN A 622 18.98 13.04 -13.52
N LEU A 623 18.43 12.34 -14.52
CA LEU A 623 18.76 12.55 -15.92
C LEU A 623 18.24 13.89 -16.47
N ILE A 624 17.17 14.43 -15.88
CA ILE A 624 16.47 15.63 -16.37
C ILE A 624 16.95 16.93 -15.69
N LYS A 625 18.00 16.89 -14.85
CA LYS A 625 18.48 18.05 -14.07
C LYS A 625 18.70 19.30 -14.95
N GLY A 626 17.85 20.31 -14.76
CA GLY A 626 18.02 21.65 -15.32
C GLY A 626 16.75 22.40 -15.76
N THR A 627 15.60 21.74 -15.96
CA THR A 627 14.50 22.39 -16.71
C THR A 627 13.07 22.31 -16.14
N SER A 628 12.75 21.51 -15.12
CA SER A 628 11.47 21.56 -14.35
C SER A 628 11.37 20.35 -13.40
N THR A 629 10.41 20.37 -12.46
CA THR A 629 10.10 19.21 -11.62
C THR A 629 9.45 18.08 -12.44
N LEU A 630 10.04 16.88 -12.40
CA LEU A 630 9.48 15.69 -13.06
C LEU A 630 8.15 15.31 -12.40
N LYS A 631 7.07 15.25 -13.19
CA LYS A 631 5.78 14.74 -12.71
C LYS A 631 5.69 13.25 -13.01
N TYR A 632 5.61 12.43 -11.97
CA TYR A 632 5.49 10.98 -12.12
C TYR A 632 4.08 10.47 -11.83
N LEU A 633 3.47 9.80 -12.80
CA LEU A 633 2.16 9.17 -12.72
C LEU A 633 2.31 7.67 -12.52
N VAL A 634 2.18 7.22 -11.28
CA VAL A 634 2.15 5.79 -10.94
C VAL A 634 0.78 5.17 -11.24
N PRO A 635 0.69 3.84 -11.43
CA PRO A 635 -0.57 3.13 -11.70
C PRO A 635 -1.76 3.54 -10.83
N LYS A 636 -1.54 3.65 -9.50
CA LYS A 636 -2.56 4.02 -8.50
C LYS A 636 -3.22 5.38 -8.76
N ASN A 637 -2.56 6.29 -9.47
CA ASN A 637 -3.09 7.63 -9.73
C ASN A 637 -4.23 7.64 -10.76
N TYR A 638 -4.30 6.64 -11.66
CA TYR A 638 -5.17 6.71 -12.83
C TYR A 638 -5.78 5.38 -13.30
N LEU A 639 -5.23 4.23 -12.91
CA LEU A 639 -5.79 2.93 -13.25
C LEU A 639 -6.86 2.50 -12.22
N PRO A 640 -7.87 1.70 -12.65
CA PRO A 640 -8.79 1.03 -11.74
C PRO A 640 -8.12 -0.15 -11.04
N LYS A 641 -8.74 -0.65 -9.96
CA LYS A 641 -8.27 -1.84 -9.22
C LYS A 641 -8.06 -3.07 -10.11
N PHE A 642 -8.92 -3.27 -11.11
CA PHE A 642 -8.78 -4.33 -12.11
C PHE A 642 -8.50 -3.73 -13.48
N GLY A 643 -7.29 -3.94 -13.97
CA GLY A 643 -6.81 -3.51 -15.29
C GLY A 643 -7.23 -4.45 -16.42
N PHE A 644 -6.76 -4.15 -17.63
CA PHE A 644 -7.20 -4.81 -18.86
C PHE A 644 -6.84 -6.30 -18.90
N GLN A 645 -5.64 -6.67 -18.45
CA GLN A 645 -5.21 -8.07 -18.43
C GLN A 645 -6.09 -8.92 -17.50
N ARG A 646 -6.50 -8.35 -16.36
CA ARG A 646 -7.40 -9.04 -15.44
C ARG A 646 -8.83 -9.12 -15.98
N LEU A 647 -9.30 -8.08 -16.66
CA LEU A 647 -10.61 -8.10 -17.31
C LEU A 647 -10.66 -9.16 -18.43
N ASP A 648 -9.61 -9.26 -19.25
CA ASP A 648 -9.41 -10.34 -20.25
C ASP A 648 -9.42 -11.73 -19.59
N ALA A 649 -8.62 -11.93 -18.54
CA ALA A 649 -8.55 -13.21 -17.83
C ALA A 649 -9.88 -13.66 -17.22
N LEU A 650 -10.76 -12.72 -16.81
CA LEU A 650 -12.07 -13.01 -16.24
C LEU A 650 -13.13 -13.40 -17.28
N GLU A 651 -12.89 -13.18 -18.58
CA GLU A 651 -13.85 -13.53 -19.64
C GLU A 651 -13.93 -15.05 -19.94
N VAL A 652 -12.99 -15.86 -19.44
CA VAL A 652 -12.85 -17.27 -19.84
C VAL A 652 -12.85 -18.21 -18.63
N ASN A 653 -13.73 -19.21 -18.64
CA ASN A 653 -13.65 -20.38 -17.76
C ASN A 653 -12.62 -21.39 -18.31
N TYR A 654 -11.58 -21.68 -17.52
CA TYR A 654 -10.54 -22.71 -17.64
C TYR A 654 -10.47 -23.58 -18.93
N ASN A 655 -9.46 -23.30 -19.78
CA ASN A 655 -8.61 -24.26 -20.53
C ASN A 655 -7.51 -23.46 -21.27
N LYS A 656 -6.23 -23.73 -20.96
CA LYS A 656 -5.09 -22.97 -21.50
C LYS A 656 -4.60 -23.59 -22.81
N ASN A 657 -4.63 -22.83 -23.91
CA ASN A 657 -3.96 -23.19 -25.16
C ASN A 657 -2.55 -22.57 -25.19
N ILE A 658 -1.64 -23.10 -26.01
CA ILE A 658 -0.34 -22.45 -26.30
C ILE A 658 -0.64 -21.03 -26.83
N GLY A 659 -0.25 -20.01 -26.06
CA GLY A 659 -0.62 -18.60 -26.33
C GLY A 659 -1.72 -18.00 -25.44
N ASP A 660 -2.21 -18.66 -24.39
CA ASP A 660 -3.07 -18.08 -23.33
C ASP A 660 -2.34 -18.11 -21.95
N PRO A 661 -2.71 -17.32 -20.92
CA PRO A 661 -2.82 -15.87 -20.76
C PRO A 661 -1.64 -15.25 -19.96
N ASN A 662 -0.50 -15.95 -19.82
CA ASN A 662 0.63 -15.39 -19.06
C ASN A 662 1.52 -14.40 -19.86
N GLY A 663 1.44 -14.38 -21.20
CA GLY A 663 2.31 -13.55 -22.07
C GLY A 663 1.69 -12.32 -22.74
N PHE A 664 0.40 -12.01 -22.48
CA PHE A 664 -0.29 -10.88 -23.13
C PHE A 664 -0.14 -9.53 -22.38
N CYS A 665 0.52 -9.51 -21.22
CA CYS A 665 0.85 -8.28 -20.49
C CYS A 665 1.63 -7.29 -21.38
N THR A 666 2.60 -7.79 -22.16
CA THR A 666 3.36 -7.02 -23.14
C THR A 666 2.45 -6.39 -24.19
N LEU A 667 1.50 -7.16 -24.72
CA LEU A 667 0.58 -6.68 -25.73
C LEU A 667 -0.39 -5.61 -25.20
N TRP A 668 -0.88 -5.79 -23.96
CA TRP A 668 -1.70 -4.79 -23.28
C TRP A 668 -0.92 -3.49 -23.04
N CYS A 669 0.38 -3.57 -22.75
CA CYS A 669 1.25 -2.39 -22.68
C CYS A 669 1.35 -1.67 -24.03
N ILE A 670 1.65 -2.39 -25.11
CA ILE A 670 1.77 -1.82 -26.45
C ILE A 670 0.44 -1.20 -26.90
N TRP A 671 -0.68 -1.89 -26.66
CA TRP A 671 -2.02 -1.38 -26.96
C TRP A 671 -2.35 -0.12 -26.15
N TYR A 672 -2.02 -0.10 -24.86
CA TYR A 672 -2.22 1.08 -24.03
C TYR A 672 -1.42 2.28 -24.55
N LEU A 673 -0.15 2.09 -24.89
CA LEU A 673 0.69 3.13 -25.47
C LEU A 673 0.11 3.66 -26.78
N ASP A 674 -0.43 2.79 -27.64
CA ASP A 674 -1.16 3.20 -28.86
C ASP A 674 -2.36 4.11 -28.53
N GLN A 675 -3.19 3.70 -27.56
CA GLN A 675 -4.33 4.53 -27.13
C GLN A 675 -3.88 5.84 -26.47
N ARG A 676 -2.80 5.80 -25.68
CA ARG A 676 -2.25 6.96 -24.99
C ARG A 676 -1.72 8.00 -25.98
N LEU A 677 -1.07 7.54 -27.06
CA LEU A 677 -0.58 8.35 -28.17
C LEU A 677 -1.72 8.90 -29.03
N LYS A 678 -2.76 8.09 -29.29
CA LYS A 678 -3.96 8.52 -30.02
C LYS A 678 -4.73 9.62 -29.31
N TYR A 679 -4.87 9.53 -27.98
CA TYR A 679 -5.63 10.48 -27.15
C TYR A 679 -4.71 11.37 -26.31
N ILE A 680 -3.68 11.92 -26.94
CA ILE A 680 -2.55 12.53 -26.23
C ILE A 680 -2.90 13.70 -25.32
N ASN A 681 -3.93 14.48 -25.67
CA ASN A 681 -4.41 15.64 -24.94
C ASN A 681 -5.33 15.29 -23.76
N GLU A 682 -5.72 14.03 -23.62
CA GLU A 682 -6.58 13.58 -22.53
C GLU A 682 -5.77 13.10 -21.31
N LYS A 683 -6.33 13.27 -20.11
CA LYS A 683 -5.72 12.74 -18.89
C LYS A 683 -5.79 11.19 -18.92
N PRO A 684 -4.75 10.48 -18.47
CA PRO A 684 -4.72 9.00 -18.48
C PRO A 684 -5.96 8.36 -17.86
N LYS A 685 -6.42 8.88 -16.70
CA LYS A 685 -7.64 8.40 -16.01
C LYS A 685 -8.90 8.48 -16.89
N HIS A 686 -9.00 9.50 -17.75
CA HIS A 686 -10.14 9.66 -18.65
C HIS A 686 -10.05 8.69 -19.82
N ILE A 687 -8.86 8.49 -20.39
CA ILE A 687 -8.60 7.52 -21.47
C ILE A 687 -9.01 6.12 -20.99
N ILE A 688 -8.49 5.69 -19.84
CA ILE A 688 -8.80 4.38 -19.26
C ILE A 688 -10.30 4.20 -19.03
N LYS A 689 -10.95 5.19 -18.42
CA LYS A 689 -12.41 5.15 -18.17
C LYS A 689 -13.19 5.06 -19.48
N LYS A 690 -12.84 5.84 -20.49
CA LYS A 690 -13.48 5.81 -21.82
C LYS A 690 -13.31 4.46 -22.50
N LEU A 691 -12.09 3.92 -22.51
CA LEU A 691 -11.79 2.62 -23.12
C LEU A 691 -12.62 1.50 -22.47
N ILE A 692 -12.57 1.37 -21.14
CA ILE A 692 -13.34 0.34 -20.42
C ILE A 692 -14.85 0.52 -20.63
N THR A 693 -15.34 1.75 -20.60
CA THR A 693 -16.77 2.05 -20.81
C THR A 693 -17.21 1.69 -22.23
N TRP A 694 -16.41 2.06 -23.23
CA TRP A 694 -16.69 1.78 -24.63
C TRP A 694 -16.71 0.27 -24.92
N ILE A 695 -15.73 -0.48 -24.41
CA ILE A 695 -15.69 -1.95 -24.55
C ILE A 695 -16.96 -2.58 -23.96
N LYS A 696 -17.32 -2.18 -22.74
CA LYS A 696 -18.51 -2.70 -22.04
C LYS A 696 -19.83 -2.31 -22.71
N GLN A 697 -19.99 -1.06 -23.13
CA GLN A 697 -21.22 -0.57 -23.78
C GLN A 697 -21.50 -1.26 -25.12
N ASN A 698 -20.45 -1.61 -25.87
CA ASN A 698 -20.59 -2.31 -27.13
C ASN A 698 -20.56 -3.84 -26.98
N ASN A 699 -20.48 -4.34 -25.75
CA ASN A 699 -20.37 -5.77 -25.45
C ASN A 699 -19.21 -6.46 -26.21
N TYR A 700 -18.08 -5.76 -26.36
CA TYR A 700 -16.89 -6.33 -26.96
C TYR A 700 -16.11 -7.17 -25.93
N SER A 701 -15.54 -8.27 -26.41
CA SER A 701 -14.63 -9.09 -25.60
C SER A 701 -13.26 -8.42 -25.52
N PHE A 702 -12.75 -8.23 -24.30
CA PHE A 702 -11.37 -7.80 -24.03
C PHE A 702 -10.38 -8.78 -24.69
N ARG A 703 -10.67 -10.08 -24.62
CA ARG A 703 -9.90 -11.17 -25.23
C ARG A 703 -9.73 -10.99 -26.74
N ASN A 704 -10.83 -10.69 -27.45
CA ASN A 704 -10.82 -10.55 -28.90
C ASN A 704 -10.15 -9.25 -29.34
N ILE A 705 -10.42 -8.14 -28.64
CA ILE A 705 -9.79 -6.84 -28.94
C ILE A 705 -8.27 -6.98 -28.95
N ILE A 706 -7.70 -7.58 -27.90
CA ILE A 706 -6.25 -7.66 -27.78
C ILE A 706 -5.66 -8.66 -28.78
N ARG A 707 -6.34 -9.78 -29.07
CA ARG A 707 -5.90 -10.76 -30.07
C ARG A 707 -5.98 -10.23 -31.50
N ASP A 708 -7.00 -9.47 -31.84
CA ASP A 708 -7.09 -8.82 -33.15
C ASP A 708 -6.03 -7.73 -33.29
N TYR A 709 -5.78 -6.96 -32.23
CA TYR A 709 -4.70 -5.98 -32.22
C TYR A 709 -3.32 -6.63 -32.41
N SER A 710 -3.13 -7.84 -31.89
CA SER A 710 -1.88 -8.60 -31.99
C SER A 710 -1.39 -8.83 -33.42
N LYS A 711 -2.33 -8.95 -34.38
CA LYS A 711 -2.04 -9.20 -35.80
C LYS A 711 -1.15 -8.12 -36.42
N ASN A 712 -1.31 -6.87 -35.97
CA ASN A 712 -0.48 -5.75 -36.44
C ASN A 712 1.00 -5.96 -36.11
N ILE A 713 1.29 -6.63 -34.99
CA ILE A 713 2.64 -6.83 -34.49
C ILE A 713 3.22 -8.14 -35.01
N THR A 714 2.42 -9.22 -35.01
CA THR A 714 2.88 -10.51 -35.54
C THR A 714 3.16 -10.43 -37.04
N GLN A 715 2.38 -9.67 -37.82
CA GLN A 715 2.67 -9.45 -39.23
C GLN A 715 4.04 -8.79 -39.41
N LEU A 716 4.30 -7.70 -38.68
CA LEU A 716 5.58 -6.98 -38.76
C LEU A 716 6.76 -7.87 -38.32
N ARG A 717 6.56 -8.69 -37.29
CA ARG A 717 7.55 -9.69 -36.84
C ARG A 717 7.86 -10.69 -37.94
N ASP A 718 6.82 -11.25 -38.55
CA ASP A 718 6.98 -12.30 -39.57
C ASP A 718 7.66 -11.73 -40.82
N ASP A 719 7.34 -10.50 -41.22
CA ASP A 719 8.04 -9.77 -42.29
C ASP A 719 9.54 -9.57 -41.96
N TYR A 720 9.88 -9.25 -40.71
CA TYR A 720 11.28 -9.11 -40.28
C TYR A 720 12.02 -10.45 -40.25
N LEU A 721 11.39 -11.53 -39.80
CA LEU A 721 11.99 -12.87 -39.85
C LEU A 721 12.20 -13.33 -41.29
N GLU A 722 11.23 -13.09 -42.18
CA GLU A 722 11.34 -13.41 -43.60
C GLU A 722 12.50 -12.65 -44.26
N SER A 723 12.75 -11.39 -43.86
CA SER A 723 13.87 -10.58 -44.38
C SER A 723 15.26 -11.18 -44.14
N ILE A 724 15.39 -12.10 -43.16
CA ILE A 724 16.62 -12.86 -42.88
C ILE A 724 16.53 -14.33 -43.29
N GLY A 725 15.46 -14.73 -43.99
CA GLY A 725 15.22 -16.11 -44.42
C GLY A 725 14.91 -17.06 -43.27
N LYS A 726 14.25 -16.57 -42.21
CA LYS A 726 13.83 -17.35 -41.03
C LYS A 726 12.32 -17.24 -40.83
N ASP A 727 11.78 -18.09 -39.99
CA ASP A 727 10.39 -18.00 -39.54
C ASP A 727 10.26 -18.03 -38.01
N ILE A 728 9.01 -17.96 -37.52
CA ILE A 728 8.73 -18.00 -36.08
C ILE A 728 9.08 -19.36 -35.45
N ASN A 729 9.08 -20.45 -36.22
CA ASN A 729 9.53 -21.75 -35.72
C ASN A 729 11.04 -21.74 -35.49
N ASP A 730 11.81 -21.08 -36.34
CA ASP A 730 13.24 -20.91 -36.12
C ASP A 730 13.51 -20.10 -34.84
N TYR A 731 12.72 -19.07 -34.57
CA TYR A 731 12.86 -18.26 -33.36
C TYR A 731 12.48 -19.03 -32.08
N ILE A 732 11.29 -19.61 -32.01
CA ILE A 732 10.80 -20.31 -30.81
C ILE A 732 11.61 -21.57 -30.50
N ASN A 733 12.18 -22.23 -31.53
CA ASN A 733 13.04 -23.41 -31.36
C ASN A 733 14.53 -23.06 -31.25
N TYR A 734 14.89 -21.80 -31.00
CA TYR A 734 16.27 -21.34 -30.78
C TYR A 734 17.24 -21.66 -31.93
N ARG A 735 16.76 -21.65 -33.19
CA ARG A 735 17.54 -21.96 -34.41
C ARG A 735 18.17 -20.73 -35.05
N LEU A 736 18.12 -19.56 -34.41
CA LEU A 736 18.83 -18.35 -34.83
C LEU A 736 20.23 -18.34 -34.23
N ASN A 737 21.25 -18.39 -35.09
CA ASN A 737 22.63 -18.17 -34.67
C ASN A 737 22.91 -16.67 -34.41
N ASN A 738 24.07 -16.34 -33.85
CA ASN A 738 24.43 -14.95 -33.54
C ASN A 738 24.41 -14.00 -34.76
N ASN A 739 24.73 -14.50 -35.95
CA ASN A 739 24.70 -13.71 -37.17
C ASN A 739 23.25 -13.43 -37.63
N ASP A 740 22.37 -14.42 -37.53
CA ASP A 740 20.93 -14.27 -37.81
C ASP A 740 20.30 -13.23 -36.87
N LYS A 741 20.61 -13.30 -35.57
CA LYS A 741 20.15 -12.31 -34.57
C LYS A 741 20.62 -10.90 -34.89
N LYS A 742 21.90 -10.74 -35.23
CA LYS A 742 22.47 -9.44 -35.57
C LYS A 742 21.79 -8.83 -36.80
N LYS A 743 21.60 -9.63 -37.86
CA LYS A 743 20.88 -9.20 -39.07
C LYS A 743 19.44 -8.81 -38.78
N LEU A 744 18.72 -9.62 -38.00
CA LEU A 744 17.33 -9.35 -37.62
C LEU A 744 17.23 -7.99 -36.92
N LEU A 745 18.10 -7.77 -35.93
CA LEU A 745 18.12 -6.52 -35.18
C LEU A 745 18.51 -5.32 -36.08
N GLU A 746 19.49 -5.47 -36.97
CA GLU A 746 19.86 -4.44 -37.94
C GLU A 746 18.68 -4.06 -38.85
N TYR A 747 17.89 -5.04 -39.33
CA TYR A 747 16.69 -4.76 -40.12
C TYR A 747 15.64 -3.99 -39.32
N VAL A 748 15.31 -4.46 -38.12
CA VAL A 748 14.33 -3.81 -37.24
C VAL A 748 14.74 -2.36 -36.93
N LEU A 749 16.01 -2.13 -36.61
CA LEU A 749 16.50 -0.80 -36.25
C LEU A 749 16.47 0.17 -37.44
N ASN A 750 16.84 -0.29 -38.63
CA ASN A 750 16.96 0.55 -39.83
C ASN A 750 15.63 0.77 -40.57
N ASP A 751 14.57 0.05 -40.23
CA ASP A 751 13.26 0.20 -40.85
C ASP A 751 12.54 1.48 -40.38
N ASN A 752 12.85 2.61 -41.01
CA ASN A 752 12.26 3.91 -40.67
C ASN A 752 11.07 4.30 -41.58
N GLN A 753 10.53 3.36 -42.36
CA GLN A 753 9.40 3.67 -43.23
C GLN A 753 8.12 3.83 -42.40
N PRO A 754 7.36 4.94 -42.54
CA PRO A 754 6.08 5.07 -41.86
C PRO A 754 5.11 3.95 -42.27
N LEU A 755 4.27 3.51 -41.33
CA LEU A 755 3.15 2.62 -41.69
C LEU A 755 2.14 3.42 -42.53
N LEU A 756 1.82 2.92 -43.73
CA LEU A 756 0.86 3.54 -44.65
C LEU A 756 -0.57 3.54 -44.10
#